data_AF-A0A4Q5X4W3-F1
#
_entry.id   AF-A0A4Q5X4W3-F1
#
_cell.length_a   1.000
_cell.length_b   1.000
_cell.length_c   1.000
_cell.angle_alpha   90.00
_cell.angle_beta   90.00
_cell.angle_gamma   90.00
#
_symmetry.space_group_name_H-M   'P 1'
#
loop_
_entity.id
_entity.type
_entity.pdbx_description
1 polymer ?
#
loop_
_entity_poly.entity_id
_entity_poly.type
_entity_poly.pdbx_seq_one_letter_code
_entity_poly.pdbx_strand_id
1 'polypeptide(L)'
;MRTWLGSIIFVLLGTLAVAPGCGGDPQVSNDGEGTNGGATSGGKGPGTGTGATSGSLVIGDGGTDGSGTCPSSCEDLNANCGFVTDEKCGGVVECGDGCPKGEFCGGDGPSRCGTGTNGEAGACSGDCQSCTPKTCEDLGFTCGPAGDSCGGKLDCGPSTCAVLGQTCGGAGKPGQCGCTGACADIPDCSEEPKKTTSLTGKVYDPAGNNPLYNVFVYVANNPDDPDLKSFPKGITCDVCGASAAGSPLLSEGDKFGTFTDVDGSFTLKNVPVGKGVTVVIQLGRWRRVFELDIDNACDENPVPDKTLKMPSKQSEGDIPLMAMVTGKADSLECVLRKMGIDGSEFTNPAGNGRVQFYLGSGADNSKAHYGQKIDGDTPMQSELLADDGTGQPLINQYDMTILACQGGAYAQSAADQATLRAYASAGGRVFTTHYSYTWLTNNDENTSQKGLADNWSEVATWKVDEDDRAESANGHIDLVSNPKGSAFQGWLEAVNASVPGSGIAKVNVIRHDADAISSVEGQTQQWLYRDGVNARHCGVTRDVCTSQASCGATKLCSESRVDCSANANACAARVCRNNPSQACTQNSQCSGNNNCIENKCNANTCTGTDYTGEDIPLHFTYNTPVNVVQDLTTDPPTLQCGRVLFSDFHVADADEHDKVFPAECGKACTLDTQCATGGKCVSGRCLDPMTAQEKVLEFMIFDLGSCVPPPTSCVPKTECPAGEDCGYAPDGCGGLISCGECAKGESCGVGNPPVPNKCGKGTQTCVPLTCAAQKKECGPATDGCGEKIDSCGECAAGQLCLMGACKSVN
;
A
#
# COMPACT_ATOMS: atom_id res chain seq x y z
N MET A 1 -52.43 -1.66 33.04
CA MET A 1 -52.75 -1.06 34.36
C MET A 1 -51.51 -0.33 34.86
N ARG A 2 -51.62 0.99 35.10
CA ARG A 2 -50.90 1.87 36.07
C ARG A 2 -49.38 1.70 36.22
N THR A 3 -48.53 2.58 35.66
CA THR A 3 -48.06 3.91 36.15
C THR A 3 -47.31 3.90 37.49
N TRP A 4 -46.06 4.40 37.54
CA TRP A 4 -45.69 5.58 38.36
C TRP A 4 -44.25 6.12 38.11
N LEU A 5 -44.16 7.44 38.08
CA LEU A 5 -42.99 8.34 38.05
C LEU A 5 -42.51 8.66 39.48
N GLY A 6 -41.32 9.25 39.64
CA GLY A 6 -41.03 10.04 40.85
C GLY A 6 -39.58 10.45 41.09
N SER A 7 -39.22 11.66 40.64
CA SER A 7 -38.01 12.44 40.94
C SER A 7 -38.00 13.07 42.35
N ILE A 8 -36.91 13.81 42.68
CA ILE A 8 -36.74 14.93 43.66
C ILE A 8 -36.11 14.54 45.02
N ILE A 9 -35.25 15.30 45.73
CA ILE A 9 -34.26 16.41 45.53
C ILE A 9 -33.87 16.90 46.98
N PHE A 10 -32.60 17.26 47.20
CA PHE A 10 -32.02 18.22 48.18
C PHE A 10 -32.05 18.01 49.72
N VAL A 11 -30.88 18.17 50.38
CA VAL A 11 -30.30 19.39 51.05
C VAL A 11 -29.07 18.92 51.88
N LEU A 12 -27.80 19.29 51.65
CA LEU A 12 -27.04 20.56 51.81
C LEU A 12 -26.57 20.93 53.25
N LEU A 13 -25.29 21.34 53.32
CA LEU A 13 -24.54 22.22 54.28
C LEU A 13 -23.69 21.55 55.37
N GLY A 14 -22.42 21.93 55.62
CA GLY A 14 -21.61 23.07 55.13
C GLY A 14 -20.11 22.93 55.55
N THR A 15 -19.16 23.45 54.74
CA THR A 15 -18.38 24.73 54.88
C THR A 15 -17.18 24.63 55.85
N LEU A 16 -15.93 25.06 55.55
CA LEU A 16 -15.37 26.35 55.10
C LEU A 16 -14.06 26.14 54.26
N ALA A 17 -13.85 26.77 53.08
CA ALA A 17 -13.20 28.08 52.76
C ALA A 17 -11.63 28.00 52.67
N VAL A 18 -10.85 28.53 51.70
CA VAL A 18 -10.85 29.82 50.96
C VAL A 18 -9.98 29.67 49.65
N ALA A 19 -10.29 30.38 48.55
CA ALA A 19 -9.52 30.52 47.28
C ALA A 19 -8.79 31.90 47.22
N PRO A 20 -8.10 32.39 46.13
CA PRO A 20 -7.75 31.84 44.80
C PRO A 20 -6.28 32.13 44.34
N GLY A 21 -5.90 31.78 43.10
CA GLY A 21 -4.73 32.40 42.43
C GLY A 21 -4.22 31.69 41.16
N CYS A 22 -4.33 32.37 40.01
CA CYS A 22 -3.66 32.04 38.74
C CYS A 22 -2.30 32.76 38.60
N GLY A 23 -1.35 32.17 37.85
CA GLY A 23 -0.36 32.91 37.05
C GLY A 23 1.13 32.52 37.21
N GLY A 24 1.83 32.37 36.06
CA GLY A 24 3.18 32.91 35.85
C GLY A 24 4.37 31.95 35.59
N ASP A 25 4.87 31.97 34.35
CA ASP A 25 6.25 31.80 33.82
C ASP A 25 7.37 31.09 34.62
N PRO A 26 8.27 30.35 33.94
CA PRO A 26 9.67 30.29 34.33
C PRO A 26 10.47 31.41 33.65
N GLN A 27 10.72 32.49 34.40
CA GLN A 27 11.83 33.41 34.15
C GLN A 27 13.13 32.76 34.65
N VAL A 28 14.11 32.69 33.75
CA VAL A 28 15.53 32.46 34.07
C VAL A 28 16.09 33.76 34.67
N SER A 29 16.50 33.73 35.93
CA SER A 29 17.25 34.83 36.56
C SER A 29 18.76 34.60 36.41
N ASN A 30 19.45 35.60 35.86
CA ASN A 30 20.89 35.79 35.90
C ASN A 30 21.31 36.56 37.17
N ASP A 31 22.41 36.15 37.78
CA ASP A 31 23.41 36.93 38.54
C ASP A 31 24.74 36.18 38.29
N GLY A 32 25.92 36.71 37.96
CA GLY A 32 26.48 38.05 37.87
C GLY A 32 27.99 37.96 38.21
N GLU A 33 28.87 38.52 37.34
CA GLU A 33 30.35 38.80 37.41
C GLU A 33 31.10 38.16 36.21
N GLY A 34 31.87 38.83 35.34
CA GLY A 34 32.24 40.22 35.12
C GLY A 34 33.30 40.32 34.00
N THR A 35 33.36 41.49 33.34
CA THR A 35 34.46 42.08 32.51
C THR A 35 34.39 42.07 30.95
N ASN A 36 33.99 43.26 30.45
CA ASN A 36 34.64 44.16 29.48
C ASN A 36 34.63 43.97 27.93
N GLY A 37 34.08 45.01 27.28
CA GLY A 37 34.39 45.54 25.93
C GLY A 37 33.19 45.52 24.98
N GLY A 38 32.31 46.53 24.88
CA GLY A 38 32.53 47.87 24.29
C GLY A 38 32.53 47.77 22.75
N ALA A 39 31.68 48.42 21.93
CA ALA A 39 30.75 49.52 22.13
C ALA A 39 29.85 49.72 20.87
N THR A 40 28.65 50.29 21.08
CA THR A 40 27.88 51.24 20.21
C THR A 40 27.36 50.78 18.82
N SER A 41 26.15 51.09 18.33
CA SER A 41 24.98 51.92 18.72
C SER A 41 23.90 51.70 17.62
N GLY A 42 22.62 51.39 17.89
CA GLY A 42 21.50 52.34 18.06
C GLY A 42 21.02 52.97 16.73
N GLY A 43 19.75 52.97 16.30
CA GLY A 43 18.49 52.50 16.86
C GLY A 43 17.28 53.01 16.02
N LYS A 44 16.07 52.66 16.50
CA LYS A 44 14.72 53.20 16.21
C LYS A 44 14.01 52.89 14.87
N GLY A 45 12.85 52.23 14.99
CA GLY A 45 11.74 52.30 14.03
C GLY A 45 11.04 53.67 14.02
N PRO A 46 10.01 53.83 13.18
CA PRO A 46 8.65 53.45 13.61
C PRO A 46 7.83 52.76 12.50
N GLY A 47 6.79 52.03 12.89
CA GLY A 47 5.87 51.37 11.96
C GLY A 47 4.79 52.29 11.40
N THR A 48 4.20 51.85 10.27
CA THR A 48 2.83 52.10 9.82
C THR A 48 2.46 51.01 8.81
N GLY A 49 1.34 50.31 9.02
CA GLY A 49 0.84 49.27 8.12
C GLY A 49 -0.04 49.79 6.98
N THR A 50 -0.27 48.90 6.02
CA THR A 50 -1.29 48.75 4.93
C THR A 50 -0.54 48.08 3.77
N GLY A 51 -0.84 46.91 3.21
CA GLY A 51 -2.11 46.22 2.97
C GLY A 51 -2.27 46.06 1.46
N ALA A 52 -1.93 44.88 0.90
CA ALA A 52 -2.35 44.26 -0.38
C ALA A 52 -1.31 43.17 -0.74
N THR A 53 -1.58 41.87 -0.66
CA THR A 53 -2.35 41.00 -1.58
C THR A 53 -1.81 40.95 -3.01
N SER A 54 -0.97 39.95 -3.28
CA SER A 54 -0.98 39.16 -4.52
C SER A 54 -0.04 37.97 -4.32
N GLY A 55 -0.64 36.78 -4.19
CA GLY A 55 0.08 35.52 -4.21
C GLY A 55 0.37 35.13 -5.65
N SER A 56 1.54 34.56 -5.90
CA SER A 56 1.90 34.04 -7.23
C SER A 56 2.61 32.70 -7.14
N LEU A 57 2.05 31.78 -7.93
CA LEU A 57 2.53 30.55 -8.55
C LEU A 57 4.07 30.36 -8.68
N VAL A 58 4.71 29.32 -8.09
CA VAL A 58 5.70 28.36 -8.69
C VAL A 58 5.79 27.03 -7.88
N ILE A 59 5.93 25.88 -8.57
CA ILE A 59 6.46 24.59 -8.06
C ILE A 59 7.93 24.53 -8.49
N GLY A 60 8.84 24.29 -7.54
CA GLY A 60 10.24 23.98 -7.82
C GLY A 60 10.88 23.36 -6.59
N ASP A 61 11.14 22.05 -6.62
CA ASP A 61 12.04 21.42 -5.67
C ASP A 61 13.48 21.50 -6.19
N GLY A 62 14.35 22.10 -5.37
CA GLY A 62 15.67 21.53 -5.12
C GLY A 62 16.84 21.96 -6.01
N GLY A 63 17.10 23.26 -6.12
CA GLY A 63 18.47 23.74 -6.36
C GLY A 63 19.35 23.47 -5.13
N THR A 64 20.30 22.55 -5.23
CA THR A 64 21.39 22.40 -4.26
C THR A 64 22.39 23.53 -4.51
N ASP A 65 22.22 24.66 -3.82
CA ASP A 65 23.29 25.50 -3.26
C ASP A 65 22.74 26.84 -2.71
N GLY A 66 22.86 27.04 -1.39
CA GLY A 66 22.98 28.33 -0.69
C GLY A 66 22.08 29.53 -1.02
N SER A 67 21.04 29.74 -0.20
CA SER A 67 20.46 31.05 0.23
C SER A 67 19.42 31.80 -0.63
N GLY A 68 18.75 31.18 -1.61
CA GLY A 68 17.63 31.84 -2.33
C GLY A 68 16.26 31.23 -2.02
N THR A 69 15.27 32.03 -1.61
CA THR A 69 13.86 31.62 -1.55
C THR A 69 13.26 31.63 -2.97
N CYS A 70 12.55 30.56 -3.36
CA CYS A 70 11.74 30.51 -4.57
C CYS A 70 10.25 30.67 -4.21
N PRO A 71 9.43 31.39 -5.00
CA PRO A 71 9.83 32.21 -6.17
C PRO A 71 10.70 33.40 -5.77
N SER A 72 11.56 33.87 -6.68
CA SER A 72 12.35 35.09 -6.48
C SER A 72 11.41 36.28 -6.30
N SER A 73 11.75 37.20 -5.39
CA SER A 73 10.94 38.42 -5.24
C SER A 73 11.10 39.34 -6.46
N CYS A 74 10.14 40.24 -6.67
CA CYS A 74 10.28 41.28 -7.70
C CYS A 74 11.54 42.13 -7.49
N GLU A 75 11.98 42.31 -6.25
CA GLU A 75 13.23 43.00 -5.93
C GLU A 75 14.45 42.17 -6.37
N ASP A 76 14.44 40.85 -6.14
CA ASP A 76 15.49 39.92 -6.59
C ASP A 76 15.57 39.83 -8.11
N LEU A 77 14.42 39.95 -8.80
CA LEU A 77 14.30 39.96 -10.26
C LEU A 77 14.54 41.36 -10.86
N ASN A 78 14.83 42.37 -10.02
CA ASN A 78 15.00 43.77 -10.42
C ASN A 78 13.84 44.29 -11.29
N ALA A 79 12.60 43.97 -10.89
CA ALA A 79 11.38 44.33 -11.61
C ALA A 79 10.37 45.01 -10.69
N ASN A 80 9.57 45.92 -11.25
CA ASN A 80 8.50 46.60 -10.51
C ASN A 80 7.20 46.77 -11.32
N CYS A 81 7.11 46.13 -12.49
CA CYS A 81 5.90 46.12 -13.31
C CYS A 81 5.76 44.84 -14.16
N GLY A 82 4.51 44.38 -14.30
CA GLY A 82 4.08 43.31 -15.20
C GLY A 82 4.70 41.93 -14.97
N PHE A 83 4.53 41.03 -15.94
CA PHE A 83 4.99 39.65 -15.85
C PHE A 83 6.50 39.53 -16.14
N VAL A 84 7.21 38.77 -15.30
CA VAL A 84 8.66 38.61 -15.34
C VAL A 84 9.01 37.13 -15.25
N THR A 85 9.85 36.64 -16.15
CA THR A 85 10.35 35.27 -16.07
C THR A 85 11.36 35.15 -14.95
N ASP A 86 11.15 34.23 -14.02
CA ASP A 86 12.15 33.89 -13.00
C ASP A 86 13.12 32.87 -13.60
N GLU A 87 14.25 33.37 -14.12
CA GLU A 87 15.26 32.49 -14.73
C GLU A 87 15.98 31.60 -13.70
N LYS A 88 15.87 31.91 -12.41
CA LYS A 88 16.53 31.19 -11.32
C LYS A 88 15.67 30.05 -10.80
N CYS A 89 14.37 30.28 -10.61
CA CYS A 89 13.43 29.30 -10.05
C CYS A 89 12.55 28.64 -11.13
N GLY A 90 12.54 29.15 -12.36
CA GLY A 90 11.59 28.77 -13.41
C GLY A 90 10.20 29.41 -13.18
N GLY A 91 9.47 29.67 -14.26
CA GLY A 91 8.10 30.24 -14.21
C GLY A 91 8.05 31.77 -14.32
N VAL A 92 6.90 32.35 -13.94
CA VAL A 92 6.60 33.80 -14.11
C VAL A 92 6.11 34.42 -12.81
N VAL A 93 6.67 35.56 -12.45
CA VAL A 93 6.28 36.41 -11.33
C VAL A 93 5.60 37.67 -11.86
N GLU A 94 4.43 38.03 -11.33
CA GLU A 94 3.77 39.31 -11.62
C GLU A 94 4.25 40.37 -10.62
N CYS A 95 4.85 41.44 -11.13
CA CYS A 95 5.44 42.50 -10.33
C CYS A 95 4.66 43.80 -10.46
N GLY A 96 4.22 44.37 -9.33
CA GLY A 96 3.55 45.68 -9.27
C GLY A 96 2.15 45.75 -9.92
N ASP A 97 1.39 46.78 -9.57
CA ASP A 97 0.01 47.00 -10.05
C ASP A 97 -0.07 47.90 -11.30
N GLY A 98 1.04 48.01 -12.03
CA GLY A 98 1.22 48.91 -13.18
C GLY A 98 2.06 50.16 -12.88
N CYS A 99 2.45 50.87 -13.94
CA CYS A 99 3.38 51.99 -13.82
C CYS A 99 2.71 53.33 -13.46
N PRO A 100 3.43 54.21 -12.71
CA PRO A 100 3.01 55.58 -12.47
C PRO A 100 2.67 56.35 -13.75
N LYS A 101 1.81 57.36 -13.61
CA LYS A 101 1.28 58.13 -14.76
C LYS A 101 2.40 58.83 -15.53
N GLY A 102 2.57 58.45 -16.79
CA GLY A 102 3.62 58.99 -17.68
C GLY A 102 4.81 58.04 -17.90
N GLU A 103 4.82 56.91 -17.19
CA GLU A 103 5.77 55.81 -17.36
C GLU A 103 5.10 54.62 -18.05
N PHE A 104 5.92 53.75 -18.63
CA PHE A 104 5.49 52.47 -19.18
C PHE A 104 6.42 51.36 -18.68
N CYS A 105 5.90 50.13 -18.67
CA CYS A 105 6.67 48.98 -18.25
C CYS A 105 7.71 48.61 -19.33
N GLY A 106 8.97 48.44 -18.92
CA GLY A 106 10.10 48.36 -19.85
C GLY A 106 10.78 49.70 -20.13
N GLY A 107 10.32 50.80 -19.53
CA GLY A 107 10.80 52.16 -19.78
C GLY A 107 12.06 52.57 -19.03
N ASP A 108 12.49 51.79 -18.02
CA ASP A 108 13.76 51.94 -17.27
C ASP A 108 14.51 50.59 -17.23
N GLY A 109 14.41 49.81 -18.31
CA GLY A 109 14.92 48.43 -18.41
C GLY A 109 13.81 47.37 -18.32
N PRO A 110 14.14 46.08 -18.57
CA PRO A 110 13.17 44.98 -18.62
C PRO A 110 12.26 44.94 -17.39
N SER A 111 10.95 44.95 -17.60
CA SER A 111 9.93 44.91 -16.53
C SER A 111 10.13 45.95 -15.42
N ARG A 112 10.69 47.12 -15.77
CA ARG A 112 10.83 48.29 -14.91
C ARG A 112 10.06 49.49 -15.47
N CYS A 113 9.34 50.19 -14.61
CA CYS A 113 8.66 51.42 -14.96
C CYS A 113 9.64 52.54 -15.26
N GLY A 114 9.46 53.22 -16.39
CA GLY A 114 10.21 54.42 -16.72
C GLY A 114 9.62 55.21 -17.88
N THR A 115 10.21 56.38 -18.13
CA THR A 115 9.79 57.31 -19.18
C THR A 115 10.50 57.07 -20.52
N GLY A 116 11.43 56.10 -20.60
CA GLY A 116 12.22 55.81 -21.80
C GLY A 116 13.40 56.77 -22.05
N THR A 117 13.71 57.67 -21.11
CA THR A 117 14.72 58.74 -21.30
C THR A 117 16.08 58.47 -20.63
N ASN A 118 16.20 57.41 -19.82
CA ASN A 118 17.39 57.11 -19.02
C ASN A 118 18.12 55.92 -19.65
N GLY A 119 19.11 56.20 -20.49
CA GLY A 119 19.76 55.24 -21.39
C GLY A 119 20.67 54.19 -20.75
N GLU A 120 20.15 53.32 -19.90
CA GLU A 120 20.71 51.98 -19.72
C GLU A 120 20.04 51.03 -20.73
N ALA A 121 20.78 50.71 -21.79
CA ALA A 121 20.29 49.95 -22.93
C ALA A 121 19.88 48.53 -22.52
N GLY A 122 18.58 48.23 -22.62
CA GLY A 122 18.04 46.88 -22.50
C GLY A 122 17.09 46.44 -23.64
N ALA A 123 16.38 47.34 -24.33
CA ALA A 123 15.35 46.90 -25.30
C ALA A 123 14.91 47.95 -26.34
N CYS A 124 15.75 48.93 -26.72
CA CYS A 124 15.32 50.01 -27.59
C CYS A 124 16.10 50.05 -28.91
N SER A 125 15.38 49.98 -30.04
CA SER A 125 15.88 50.43 -31.34
C SER A 125 15.05 51.65 -31.79
N GLY A 126 15.66 52.84 -31.81
CA GLY A 126 15.03 54.09 -32.28
C GLY A 126 14.55 55.07 -31.18
N ASP A 127 13.76 56.08 -31.59
CA ASP A 127 13.20 57.13 -30.72
C ASP A 127 12.31 56.52 -29.63
N CYS A 128 12.78 56.53 -28.37
CA CYS A 128 12.22 55.85 -27.20
C CYS A 128 10.79 56.31 -26.82
N GLN A 129 9.76 55.76 -27.48
CA GLN A 129 8.36 55.87 -27.05
C GLN A 129 7.62 54.53 -26.88
N SER A 130 8.27 53.38 -27.14
CA SER A 130 7.62 52.08 -26.98
C SER A 130 8.61 50.97 -26.59
N CYS A 131 8.27 50.18 -25.57
CA CYS A 131 8.94 48.91 -25.29
C CYS A 131 8.63 47.90 -26.41
N THR A 132 9.61 47.12 -26.85
CA THR A 132 9.41 46.06 -27.86
C THR A 132 9.28 44.72 -27.12
N PRO A 133 8.08 44.12 -27.03
CA PRO A 133 7.88 42.84 -26.36
C PRO A 133 8.75 41.75 -26.98
N LYS A 134 9.43 40.96 -26.14
CA LYS A 134 10.05 39.72 -26.59
C LYS A 134 8.97 38.70 -26.95
N THR A 135 9.28 37.85 -27.91
CA THR A 135 8.48 36.67 -28.23
C THR A 135 9.04 35.44 -27.52
N CYS A 136 8.29 34.34 -27.50
CA CYS A 136 8.78 33.06 -26.98
C CYS A 136 10.01 32.55 -27.73
N GLU A 137 10.11 32.84 -29.03
CA GLU A 137 11.29 32.51 -29.85
C GLU A 137 12.51 33.32 -29.40
N ASP A 138 12.33 34.61 -29.09
CA ASP A 138 13.41 35.47 -28.57
C ASP A 138 13.91 35.02 -27.20
N LEU A 139 13.05 34.36 -26.42
CA LEU A 139 13.36 33.80 -25.10
C LEU A 139 13.88 32.35 -25.17
N GLY A 140 13.72 31.68 -26.31
CA GLY A 140 14.06 30.26 -26.45
C GLY A 140 13.17 29.33 -25.63
N PHE A 141 11.92 29.74 -25.36
CA PHE A 141 10.95 28.97 -24.58
C PHE A 141 10.01 28.19 -25.47
N THR A 142 9.78 26.93 -25.12
CA THR A 142 8.97 25.97 -25.87
C THR A 142 7.80 25.40 -25.06
N CYS A 143 7.67 25.78 -23.79
CA CYS A 143 6.58 25.40 -22.92
C CYS A 143 6.28 26.51 -21.91
N GLY A 144 5.07 26.46 -21.33
CA GLY A 144 4.69 27.26 -20.17
C GLY A 144 4.58 28.78 -20.41
N PRO A 145 4.16 29.53 -19.39
CA PRO A 145 4.05 30.98 -19.46
C PRO A 145 5.42 31.67 -19.33
N ALA A 146 5.54 32.87 -19.90
CA ALA A 146 6.73 33.73 -19.77
C ALA A 146 6.39 35.23 -19.70
N GLY A 147 7.31 36.07 -19.25
CA GLY A 147 7.19 37.53 -19.35
C GLY A 147 7.81 38.08 -20.64
N ASP A 148 7.16 39.06 -21.28
CA ASP A 148 7.67 39.68 -22.53
C ASP A 148 8.72 40.79 -22.30
N SER A 149 9.15 41.00 -21.05
CA SER A 149 10.05 42.10 -20.61
C SER A 149 9.48 43.53 -20.74
N CYS A 150 8.26 43.68 -21.25
CA CYS A 150 7.48 44.92 -21.34
C CYS A 150 6.23 44.88 -20.45
N GLY A 151 6.13 43.86 -19.61
CA GLY A 151 5.07 43.64 -18.64
C GLY A 151 3.87 42.81 -19.15
N GLY A 152 3.89 42.35 -20.39
CA GLY A 152 2.92 41.41 -20.95
C GLY A 152 3.27 39.95 -20.62
N LYS A 153 2.23 39.11 -20.57
CA LYS A 153 2.34 37.65 -20.42
C LYS A 153 2.37 36.97 -21.78
N LEU A 154 3.34 36.08 -21.96
CA LEU A 154 3.47 35.18 -23.09
C LEU A 154 3.00 33.78 -22.71
N ASP A 155 2.49 33.06 -23.70
CA ASP A 155 2.16 31.63 -23.62
C ASP A 155 3.06 30.90 -24.64
N CYS A 156 4.11 30.24 -24.15
CA CYS A 156 5.23 29.76 -24.96
C CYS A 156 5.13 28.29 -25.35
N GLY A 157 3.97 27.68 -25.18
CA GLY A 157 3.71 26.30 -25.57
C GLY A 157 2.77 25.62 -24.59
N PRO A 158 2.63 24.28 -24.68
CA PRO A 158 1.79 23.55 -23.74
C PRO A 158 2.26 23.76 -22.30
N SER A 159 1.31 23.73 -21.37
CA SER A 159 1.55 23.74 -19.92
C SER A 159 2.21 22.45 -19.42
N THR A 160 2.13 21.38 -20.22
CA THR A 160 2.68 20.04 -19.93
C THR A 160 3.70 19.64 -20.98
N CYS A 161 4.63 18.78 -20.58
CA CYS A 161 5.66 18.24 -21.46
C CYS A 161 5.17 17.00 -22.21
N ALA A 162 5.63 16.81 -23.44
CA ALA A 162 5.27 15.65 -24.27
C ALA A 162 5.73 14.33 -23.64
N VAL A 163 6.88 14.36 -22.95
CA VAL A 163 7.44 13.24 -22.19
C VAL A 163 6.88 13.26 -20.77
N LEU A 164 6.28 12.15 -20.36
CA LEU A 164 5.69 11.99 -19.04
C LEU A 164 6.78 12.04 -17.96
N GLY A 165 6.53 12.81 -16.89
CA GLY A 165 7.49 13.06 -15.81
C GLY A 165 8.44 14.24 -16.04
N GLN A 166 8.43 14.85 -17.23
CA GLN A 166 9.10 16.13 -17.45
C GLN A 166 8.21 17.31 -17.04
N THR A 167 8.85 18.37 -16.59
CA THR A 167 8.18 19.62 -16.21
C THR A 167 8.76 20.80 -16.99
N CYS A 168 7.93 21.81 -17.25
CA CYS A 168 8.39 23.02 -17.89
C CYS A 168 9.22 23.85 -16.91
N GLY A 169 10.47 24.16 -17.25
CA GLY A 169 11.44 24.71 -16.30
C GLY A 169 12.30 23.64 -15.62
N GLY A 170 12.00 22.35 -15.84
CA GLY A 170 12.71 21.24 -15.21
C GLY A 170 14.19 21.16 -15.63
N ALA A 171 14.99 20.47 -14.82
CA ALA A 171 16.47 20.44 -14.96
C ALA A 171 17.16 21.82 -14.87
N GLY A 172 16.49 22.82 -14.28
CA GLY A 172 17.02 24.17 -14.12
C GLY A 172 17.06 25.00 -15.40
N LYS A 173 16.23 24.68 -16.40
CA LYS A 173 16.15 25.41 -17.67
C LYS A 173 14.77 26.05 -17.85
N PRO A 174 14.61 27.36 -17.58
CA PRO A 174 13.34 28.07 -17.72
C PRO A 174 12.72 27.89 -19.11
N GLY A 175 11.40 27.69 -19.16
CA GLY A 175 10.63 27.59 -20.40
C GLY A 175 10.99 26.41 -21.30
N GLN A 176 11.72 25.41 -20.79
CA GLN A 176 12.06 24.18 -21.50
C GLN A 176 11.60 22.97 -20.71
N CYS A 177 11.10 21.95 -21.42
CA CYS A 177 10.79 20.68 -20.82
C CYS A 177 12.05 19.95 -20.40
N GLY A 178 12.07 19.48 -19.15
CA GLY A 178 13.20 18.74 -18.62
C GLY A 178 12.88 18.11 -17.27
N CYS A 179 13.83 17.33 -16.79
CA CYS A 179 13.84 16.74 -15.46
C CYS A 179 15.27 16.29 -15.13
N THR A 180 15.54 15.95 -13.86
CA THR A 180 16.85 15.49 -13.40
C THR A 180 16.79 14.01 -13.07
N GLY A 181 17.83 13.24 -13.44
CA GLY A 181 17.91 11.80 -13.22
C GLY A 181 17.63 11.00 -14.50
N ALA A 182 17.28 9.73 -14.34
CA ALA A 182 17.04 8.81 -15.45
C ALA A 182 15.90 9.27 -16.39
N CYS A 183 14.96 10.07 -15.91
CA CYS A 183 13.87 10.64 -16.71
C CYS A 183 14.35 11.50 -17.90
N ALA A 184 15.58 12.05 -17.83
CA ALA A 184 16.14 12.90 -18.88
C ALA A 184 16.46 12.11 -20.16
N ASP A 185 16.65 10.80 -20.04
CA ASP A 185 16.98 9.89 -21.13
C ASP A 185 15.74 9.18 -21.72
N ILE A 186 14.54 9.61 -21.32
CA ILE A 186 13.29 9.14 -21.93
C ILE A 186 13.11 9.83 -23.29
N PRO A 187 13.02 9.07 -24.39
CA PRO A 187 12.81 9.64 -25.72
C PRO A 187 11.37 10.17 -25.86
N ASP A 188 11.22 11.25 -26.62
CA ASP A 188 9.91 11.72 -27.05
C ASP A 188 9.36 10.79 -28.15
N CYS A 189 8.27 10.09 -27.83
CA CYS A 189 7.58 9.16 -28.72
C CYS A 189 6.20 9.69 -29.17
N SER A 190 6.01 11.01 -29.14
CA SER A 190 4.73 11.66 -29.43
C SER A 190 4.32 11.68 -30.91
N GLU A 191 5.22 11.32 -31.83
CA GLU A 191 4.89 11.23 -33.27
C GLU A 191 3.98 10.05 -33.61
N GLU A 192 3.15 10.21 -34.65
CA GLU A 192 2.15 9.21 -35.07
C GLU A 192 2.77 8.06 -35.90
N PRO A 193 2.44 6.78 -35.61
CA PRO A 193 1.56 6.30 -34.54
C PRO A 193 2.23 6.41 -33.17
N LYS A 194 1.52 6.98 -32.18
CA LYS A 194 2.04 7.14 -30.82
C LYS A 194 2.52 5.81 -30.25
N LYS A 195 3.80 5.75 -29.90
CA LYS A 195 4.44 4.60 -29.25
C LYS A 195 4.98 5.01 -27.89
N THR A 196 5.46 4.04 -27.13
CA THR A 196 6.21 4.27 -25.88
C THR A 196 7.42 3.36 -25.89
N THR A 197 8.56 3.82 -25.38
CA THR A 197 9.63 2.90 -24.98
C THR A 197 9.12 2.05 -23.81
N SER A 198 9.04 0.75 -24.00
CA SER A 198 8.56 -0.17 -22.97
C SER A 198 9.56 -1.27 -22.65
N LEU A 199 9.53 -1.73 -21.40
CA LEU A 199 10.23 -2.90 -20.91
C LEU A 199 9.20 -3.99 -20.61
N THR A 200 9.36 -5.16 -21.22
CA THR A 200 8.46 -6.31 -21.01
C THR A 200 9.24 -7.49 -20.46
N GLY A 201 8.62 -8.32 -19.63
CA GLY A 201 9.32 -9.46 -19.04
C GLY A 201 8.47 -10.21 -18.03
N LYS A 202 9.13 -11.10 -17.28
CA LYS A 202 8.54 -11.85 -16.17
C LYS A 202 9.42 -11.79 -14.93
N VAL A 203 8.80 -11.74 -13.76
CA VAL A 203 9.49 -11.83 -12.46
C VAL A 203 9.23 -13.17 -11.81
N TYR A 204 10.28 -13.75 -11.19
CA TYR A 204 10.24 -15.08 -10.58
C TYR A 204 10.67 -15.09 -9.11
N ASP A 205 10.31 -16.18 -8.42
CA ASP A 205 10.90 -16.59 -7.14
C ASP A 205 12.45 -16.68 -7.24
N PRO A 206 13.17 -16.69 -6.11
CA PRO A 206 14.62 -16.80 -6.13
C PRO A 206 15.17 -18.00 -6.91
N ALA A 207 14.45 -19.13 -6.91
CA ALA A 207 14.82 -20.32 -7.67
C ALA A 207 14.66 -20.16 -9.20
N GLY A 208 13.83 -19.24 -9.67
CA GLY A 208 13.44 -19.09 -11.08
C GLY A 208 12.46 -20.16 -11.55
N ASN A 209 11.68 -20.74 -10.64
CA ASN A 209 10.72 -21.82 -10.89
C ASN A 209 9.30 -21.28 -11.03
N ASN A 210 8.85 -20.44 -10.09
CA ASN A 210 7.49 -19.91 -10.04
C ASN A 210 7.49 -18.42 -10.43
N PRO A 211 6.70 -17.99 -11.44
CA PRO A 211 6.45 -16.58 -11.67
C PRO A 211 5.73 -15.94 -10.48
N LEU A 212 5.98 -14.67 -10.20
CA LEU A 212 5.39 -13.97 -9.05
C LEU A 212 4.34 -12.95 -9.47
N TYR A 213 3.16 -13.04 -8.86
CA TYR A 213 2.07 -12.09 -9.00
C TYR A 213 2.32 -10.82 -8.17
N ASN A 214 1.88 -9.66 -8.68
CA ASN A 214 1.82 -8.38 -7.97
C ASN A 214 3.18 -7.87 -7.47
N VAL A 215 4.26 -8.18 -8.20
CA VAL A 215 5.57 -7.56 -7.98
C VAL A 215 5.56 -6.17 -8.59
N PHE A 216 5.95 -5.17 -7.80
CA PHE A 216 6.14 -3.81 -8.28
C PHE A 216 7.43 -3.71 -9.08
N VAL A 217 7.35 -3.26 -10.33
CA VAL A 217 8.48 -3.10 -11.25
C VAL A 217 8.56 -1.64 -11.68
N TYR A 218 9.70 -0.99 -11.45
CA TYR A 218 9.89 0.42 -11.79
C TYR A 218 11.34 0.73 -12.17
N VAL A 219 11.54 1.87 -12.83
CA VAL A 219 12.87 2.47 -13.04
C VAL A 219 13.10 3.51 -11.95
N ALA A 220 14.24 3.43 -11.26
CA ALA A 220 14.63 4.44 -10.29
C ALA A 220 15.10 5.72 -11.02
N ASN A 221 14.44 6.86 -10.78
CA ASN A 221 14.90 8.13 -11.32
C ASN A 221 16.22 8.58 -10.68
N ASN A 222 16.36 8.31 -9.38
CA ASN A 222 17.56 8.56 -8.59
C ASN A 222 18.21 7.22 -8.19
N PRO A 223 19.09 6.65 -9.04
CA PRO A 223 19.73 5.36 -8.76
C PRO A 223 20.72 5.43 -7.58
N ASP A 224 21.18 6.62 -7.20
CA ASP A 224 22.10 6.84 -6.08
C ASP A 224 21.38 6.94 -4.73
N ASP A 225 20.05 6.81 -4.71
CA ASP A 225 19.26 6.86 -3.48
C ASP A 225 19.75 5.78 -2.47
N PRO A 226 20.20 6.18 -1.25
CA PRO A 226 20.64 5.23 -0.24
C PRO A 226 19.53 4.25 0.18
N ASP A 227 18.26 4.62 0.08
CA ASP A 227 17.13 3.78 0.48
C ASP A 227 16.91 2.60 -0.48
N LEU A 228 17.50 2.63 -1.69
CA LEU A 228 17.55 1.48 -2.60
C LEU A 228 18.47 0.35 -2.07
N LYS A 229 19.36 0.65 -1.12
CA LYS A 229 20.39 -0.31 -0.67
C LYS A 229 19.97 -1.21 0.48
N SER A 230 19.12 -0.72 1.38
CA SER A 230 18.65 -1.52 2.52
C SER A 230 17.37 -0.95 3.11
N PHE A 231 16.47 -1.83 3.55
CA PHE A 231 15.34 -1.43 4.39
C PHE A 231 15.79 -1.09 5.82
N PRO A 232 15.04 -0.23 6.54
CA PRO A 232 15.19 -0.08 7.98
C PRO A 232 15.07 -1.43 8.68
N LYS A 233 15.95 -1.68 9.66
CA LYS A 233 15.92 -2.89 10.47
C LYS A 233 14.76 -2.84 11.47
N GLY A 234 14.14 -3.99 11.72
CA GLY A 234 13.04 -4.13 12.65
C GLY A 234 11.68 -3.94 12.00
N ILE A 235 10.64 -4.21 12.78
CA ILE A 235 9.26 -4.03 12.36
C ILE A 235 8.98 -2.61 11.93
N THR A 236 8.17 -2.48 10.88
CA THR A 236 7.61 -1.21 10.42
C THR A 236 6.17 -1.39 10.01
N CYS A 237 5.41 -0.30 10.10
CA CYS A 237 4.03 -0.24 9.66
C CYS A 237 3.94 -0.02 8.14
N ASP A 238 4.15 -1.10 7.39
CA ASP A 238 4.13 -1.08 5.92
C ASP A 238 2.69 -1.08 5.39
N VAL A 239 2.18 0.11 5.05
CA VAL A 239 0.86 0.30 4.43
C VAL A 239 0.97 0.69 2.95
N CYS A 240 -0.05 0.32 2.16
CA CYS A 240 -0.01 0.55 0.72
C CYS A 240 -0.14 2.04 0.39
N GLY A 241 0.63 2.49 -0.60
CA GLY A 241 0.70 3.90 -1.00
C GLY A 241 1.88 4.68 -0.42
N ALA A 242 2.76 4.03 0.34
CA ALA A 242 4.06 4.61 0.69
C ALA A 242 4.95 4.74 -0.56
N SER A 243 5.72 5.83 -0.66
CA SER A 243 6.67 6.02 -1.75
C SER A 243 7.70 4.89 -1.77
N ALA A 244 7.95 4.32 -2.95
CA ALA A 244 9.07 3.41 -3.13
C ALA A 244 10.40 4.20 -3.24
N ALA A 245 11.50 3.55 -2.88
CA ALA A 245 12.83 4.17 -2.94
C ALA A 245 13.26 4.50 -4.37
N GLY A 246 14.19 5.44 -4.53
CA GLY A 246 14.80 5.80 -5.81
C GLY A 246 13.97 6.74 -6.67
N SER A 247 12.92 7.36 -6.13
CA SER A 247 11.94 8.20 -6.85
C SER A 247 11.49 7.54 -8.16
N PRO A 248 10.61 6.53 -8.10
CA PRO A 248 10.19 5.78 -9.28
C PRO A 248 9.74 6.69 -10.43
N LEU A 249 10.03 6.32 -11.67
CA LEU A 249 9.50 7.03 -12.83
C LEU A 249 7.99 6.79 -13.01
N LEU A 250 7.28 7.84 -13.45
CA LEU A 250 5.93 7.71 -13.99
C LEU A 250 5.98 6.83 -15.24
N SER A 251 5.16 5.77 -15.24
CA SER A 251 5.07 4.80 -16.33
C SER A 251 3.87 5.09 -17.23
N GLU A 252 2.71 5.36 -16.64
CA GLU A 252 1.47 5.64 -17.35
C GLU A 252 0.52 6.49 -16.51
N GLY A 253 0.14 7.66 -17.02
CA GLY A 253 -0.72 8.60 -16.28
C GLY A 253 -0.04 9.07 -14.99
N ASP A 254 -0.73 8.87 -13.87
CA ASP A 254 -0.27 9.16 -12.50
C ASP A 254 0.37 7.95 -11.80
N LYS A 255 0.60 6.85 -12.53
CA LYS A 255 1.15 5.61 -11.96
C LYS A 255 2.66 5.56 -12.08
N PHE A 256 3.30 5.43 -10.93
CA PHE A 256 4.69 5.05 -10.80
C PHE A 256 4.85 3.56 -11.12
N GLY A 257 5.75 3.20 -12.04
CA GLY A 257 6.03 1.79 -12.35
C GLY A 257 4.84 0.98 -12.91
N THR A 258 4.88 -0.34 -12.68
CA THR A 258 3.83 -1.30 -13.05
C THR A 258 3.84 -2.50 -12.08
N PHE A 259 2.80 -3.33 -12.12
CA PHE A 259 2.74 -4.57 -11.33
C PHE A 259 2.70 -5.80 -12.25
N THR A 260 3.27 -6.91 -11.80
CA THR A 260 3.18 -8.17 -12.55
C THR A 260 1.79 -8.80 -12.46
N ASP A 261 1.33 -9.37 -13.58
CA ASP A 261 0.12 -10.17 -13.69
C ASP A 261 0.28 -11.55 -13.01
N VAL A 262 -0.81 -12.32 -12.96
CA VAL A 262 -0.85 -13.64 -12.28
C VAL A 262 0.13 -14.67 -12.84
N ASP A 263 0.59 -14.48 -14.06
CA ASP A 263 1.60 -15.32 -14.72
C ASP A 263 3.03 -14.74 -14.62
N GLY A 264 3.19 -13.72 -13.79
CA GLY A 264 4.42 -12.97 -13.53
C GLY A 264 4.83 -11.98 -14.62
N SER A 265 4.04 -11.83 -15.69
CA SER A 265 4.37 -10.91 -16.78
C SER A 265 4.11 -9.45 -16.43
N PHE A 266 4.85 -8.53 -17.04
CA PHE A 266 4.61 -7.09 -16.91
C PHE A 266 4.92 -6.35 -18.21
N THR A 267 4.36 -5.15 -18.32
CA THR A 267 4.76 -4.12 -19.29
C THR A 267 4.95 -2.81 -18.56
N LEU A 268 6.19 -2.33 -18.50
CA LEU A 268 6.56 -1.04 -17.94
C LEU A 268 6.75 -0.05 -19.10
N LYS A 269 6.06 1.09 -19.07
CA LYS A 269 6.11 2.11 -20.13
C LYS A 269 6.97 3.29 -19.67
N ASN A 270 7.24 4.22 -20.61
CA ASN A 270 7.98 5.45 -20.34
C ASN A 270 9.39 5.20 -19.77
N VAL A 271 10.08 4.20 -20.33
CA VAL A 271 11.40 3.76 -19.87
C VAL A 271 12.50 4.55 -20.62
N PRO A 272 13.57 4.98 -19.93
CA PRO A 272 14.71 5.64 -20.58
C PRO A 272 15.49 4.69 -21.48
N VAL A 273 16.17 5.24 -22.48
CA VAL A 273 17.04 4.48 -23.40
C VAL A 273 18.48 4.67 -23.00
N GLY A 274 19.24 3.59 -22.88
CA GLY A 274 20.62 3.68 -22.42
C GLY A 274 21.17 2.37 -21.88
N LYS A 275 22.43 2.43 -21.47
CA LYS A 275 23.14 1.33 -20.83
C LYS A 275 23.03 1.43 -19.32
N GLY A 276 22.82 0.32 -18.64
CA GLY A 276 22.74 0.26 -17.18
C GLY A 276 21.57 1.03 -16.55
N VAL A 277 20.41 1.04 -17.21
CA VAL A 277 19.17 1.59 -16.63
C VAL A 277 18.84 0.82 -15.35
N THR A 278 18.69 1.54 -14.24
CA THR A 278 18.42 0.95 -12.91
C THR A 278 16.95 0.57 -12.79
N VAL A 279 16.67 -0.74 -12.91
CA VAL A 279 15.34 -1.33 -12.77
C VAL A 279 15.23 -2.05 -11.45
N VAL A 280 14.16 -1.78 -10.71
CA VAL A 280 13.90 -2.36 -9.40
C VAL A 280 12.67 -3.26 -9.48
N ILE A 281 12.78 -4.46 -8.92
CA ILE A 281 11.64 -5.31 -8.60
C ILE A 281 11.46 -5.34 -7.09
N GLN A 282 10.23 -5.16 -6.61
CA GLN A 282 9.93 -5.14 -5.19
C GLN A 282 8.58 -5.80 -4.90
N LEU A 283 8.55 -6.66 -3.89
CA LEU A 283 7.31 -7.21 -3.35
C LEU A 283 7.43 -7.25 -1.83
N GLY A 284 6.73 -6.33 -1.18
CA GLY A 284 6.93 -6.08 0.25
C GLY A 284 8.36 -5.62 0.52
N ARG A 285 9.02 -6.32 1.45
CA ARG A 285 10.43 -6.13 1.81
C ARG A 285 11.40 -7.03 1.04
N TRP A 286 10.90 -7.78 0.05
CA TRP A 286 11.76 -8.38 -0.97
C TRP A 286 12.06 -7.34 -2.03
N ARG A 287 13.34 -7.07 -2.31
CA ARG A 287 13.72 -6.12 -3.34
C ARG A 287 15.02 -6.51 -4.01
N ARG A 288 15.10 -6.32 -5.32
CA ARG A 288 16.34 -6.47 -6.07
C ARG A 288 16.45 -5.41 -7.15
N VAL A 289 17.67 -4.90 -7.30
CA VAL A 289 18.04 -3.88 -8.28
C VAL A 289 18.82 -4.55 -9.42
N PHE A 290 18.51 -4.15 -10.65
CA PHE A 290 19.14 -4.62 -11.87
C PHE A 290 19.62 -3.43 -12.71
N GLU A 291 20.76 -3.59 -13.35
CA GLU A 291 21.20 -2.71 -14.42
C GLU A 291 20.87 -3.38 -15.75
N LEU A 292 19.93 -2.81 -16.50
CA LEU A 292 19.47 -3.34 -17.78
C LEU A 292 19.83 -2.39 -18.92
N ASP A 293 20.21 -2.95 -20.05
CA ASP A 293 20.42 -2.20 -21.28
C ASP A 293 19.10 -2.08 -22.04
N ILE A 294 18.73 -0.84 -22.38
CA ILE A 294 17.54 -0.51 -23.17
C ILE A 294 18.01 0.10 -24.49
N ASP A 295 17.91 -0.68 -25.56
CA ASP A 295 18.52 -0.34 -26.84
C ASP A 295 17.51 0.27 -27.84
N ASN A 296 16.23 -0.08 -27.75
CA ASN A 296 15.22 0.34 -28.73
C ASN A 296 14.36 1.49 -28.19
N ALA A 297 14.57 2.69 -28.71
CA ALA A 297 13.73 3.85 -28.43
C ALA A 297 12.35 3.72 -29.08
N CYS A 298 11.30 4.13 -28.36
CA CYS A 298 9.92 4.12 -28.83
C CYS A 298 9.44 2.75 -29.33
N ASP A 299 9.97 1.67 -28.77
CA ASP A 299 9.61 0.31 -29.09
C ASP A 299 9.66 -0.59 -27.85
N GLU A 300 9.24 -1.85 -28.02
CA GLU A 300 9.30 -2.86 -26.97
C GLU A 300 10.73 -3.39 -26.78
N ASN A 301 11.16 -3.49 -25.52
CA ASN A 301 12.43 -4.06 -25.09
C ASN A 301 12.15 -5.28 -24.20
N PRO A 302 12.19 -6.51 -24.73
CA PRO A 302 11.92 -7.70 -23.93
C PRO A 302 13.12 -8.11 -23.09
N VAL A 303 12.91 -8.29 -21.79
CA VAL A 303 13.89 -8.88 -20.87
C VAL A 303 13.89 -10.40 -21.05
N PRO A 304 15.06 -11.04 -21.21
CA PRO A 304 15.14 -12.49 -21.34
C PRO A 304 14.50 -13.22 -20.15
N ASP A 305 13.86 -14.34 -20.43
CA ASP A 305 13.16 -15.13 -19.40
C ASP A 305 14.09 -15.52 -18.24
N LYS A 306 13.54 -15.49 -17.02
CA LYS A 306 14.25 -15.78 -15.75
C LYS A 306 15.47 -14.88 -15.46
N THR A 307 15.57 -13.72 -16.10
CA THR A 307 16.57 -12.70 -15.72
C THR A 307 16.19 -12.02 -14.41
N LEU A 308 14.91 -11.65 -14.25
CA LEU A 308 14.40 -10.97 -13.09
C LEU A 308 13.91 -11.98 -12.05
N LYS A 309 14.73 -12.23 -11.03
CA LYS A 309 14.40 -13.11 -9.91
C LYS A 309 14.53 -12.35 -8.60
N MET A 310 13.65 -12.64 -7.65
CA MET A 310 13.84 -12.20 -6.26
C MET A 310 15.20 -12.69 -5.72
N PRO A 311 15.79 -11.97 -4.74
CA PRO A 311 17.14 -12.30 -4.26
C PRO A 311 17.19 -13.66 -3.56
N SER A 312 18.22 -14.45 -3.87
CA SER A 312 18.50 -15.73 -3.17
C SER A 312 19.34 -15.52 -1.91
N LYS A 313 20.09 -14.41 -1.86
CA LYS A 313 20.97 -13.99 -0.77
C LYS A 313 20.84 -12.49 -0.50
N GLN A 314 21.16 -12.06 0.71
CA GLN A 314 21.20 -10.63 1.05
C GLN A 314 22.26 -9.83 0.27
N SER A 315 23.25 -10.52 -0.32
CA SER A 315 24.24 -9.89 -1.21
C SER A 315 23.69 -9.56 -2.61
N GLU A 316 22.54 -10.13 -2.98
CA GLU A 316 21.87 -9.87 -4.26
C GLU A 316 20.81 -8.77 -4.17
N GLY A 317 20.30 -8.51 -2.96
CA GLY A 317 19.20 -7.60 -2.70
C GLY A 317 18.61 -7.86 -1.31
N ASP A 318 17.48 -7.25 -1.03
CA ASP A 318 16.80 -7.35 0.26
C ASP A 318 15.92 -8.60 0.35
N ILE A 319 16.10 -9.37 1.42
CA ILE A 319 15.22 -10.46 1.85
C ILE A 319 14.69 -10.05 3.24
N PRO A 320 13.39 -10.19 3.55
CA PRO A 320 12.88 -9.92 4.89
C PRO A 320 13.63 -10.74 5.95
N LEU A 321 13.94 -10.14 7.10
CA LEU A 321 14.51 -10.85 8.24
C LEU A 321 13.40 -11.66 8.90
N MET A 322 13.53 -12.99 8.87
CA MET A 322 12.53 -13.92 9.36
C MET A 322 13.00 -14.62 10.62
N ALA A 323 12.19 -14.60 11.67
CA ALA A 323 12.32 -15.52 12.79
C ALA A 323 11.59 -16.82 12.44
N MET A 324 12.33 -17.91 12.30
CA MET A 324 11.78 -19.24 12.03
C MET A 324 11.73 -20.04 13.33
N VAL A 325 10.55 -20.16 13.92
CA VAL A 325 10.30 -21.10 15.01
C VAL A 325 10.00 -22.46 14.41
N THR A 326 10.98 -23.35 14.46
CA THR A 326 10.95 -24.67 13.82
C THR A 326 10.03 -25.64 14.58
N GLY A 327 9.23 -26.38 13.82
CA GLY A 327 8.24 -27.32 14.32
C GLY A 327 8.57 -28.77 13.96
N LYS A 328 8.21 -29.71 14.83
CA LYS A 328 8.44 -31.15 14.60
C LYS A 328 7.69 -31.70 13.39
N ALA A 329 6.51 -31.15 13.07
CA ALA A 329 5.61 -31.75 12.09
C ALA A 329 5.47 -30.91 10.81
N ASP A 330 5.87 -29.64 10.84
CA ASP A 330 5.99 -28.79 9.65
C ASP A 330 7.43 -28.29 9.47
N SER A 331 8.12 -28.77 8.43
CA SER A 331 9.46 -28.29 8.05
C SER A 331 9.38 -27.15 7.04
N LEU A 332 8.83 -26.01 7.47
CA LEU A 332 8.60 -24.84 6.62
C LEU A 332 9.90 -24.22 6.08
N GLU A 333 11.00 -24.36 6.80
CA GLU A 333 12.35 -23.98 6.38
C GLU A 333 12.76 -24.68 5.07
N CYS A 334 12.26 -25.89 4.81
CA CYS A 334 12.51 -26.58 3.55
C CYS A 334 11.74 -25.97 2.38
N VAL A 335 10.56 -25.38 2.62
CA VAL A 335 9.81 -24.65 1.59
C VAL A 335 10.57 -23.38 1.21
N LEU A 336 11.11 -22.64 2.18
CA LEU A 336 11.98 -21.47 1.92
C LEU A 336 13.22 -21.84 1.09
N ARG A 337 13.83 -23.01 1.31
CA ARG A 337 14.90 -23.51 0.44
C ARG A 337 14.40 -23.83 -0.97
N LYS A 338 13.22 -24.45 -1.11
CA LYS A 338 12.61 -24.74 -2.42
C LYS A 338 12.25 -23.45 -3.18
N MET A 339 11.86 -22.38 -2.47
CA MET A 339 11.65 -21.04 -3.03
C MET A 339 12.96 -20.47 -3.60
N GLY A 340 14.10 -20.96 -3.11
CA GLY A 340 15.42 -20.64 -3.61
C GLY A 340 16.23 -19.72 -2.70
N ILE A 341 15.85 -19.56 -1.44
CA ILE A 341 16.72 -18.92 -0.44
C ILE A 341 17.95 -19.82 -0.24
N ASP A 342 19.14 -19.25 -0.36
CA ASP A 342 20.38 -20.01 -0.22
C ASP A 342 20.62 -20.46 1.21
N GLY A 343 21.26 -21.63 1.36
CA GLY A 343 21.58 -22.20 2.68
C GLY A 343 22.41 -21.28 3.59
N SER A 344 23.19 -20.34 3.05
CA SER A 344 23.94 -19.37 3.87
C SER A 344 23.05 -18.35 4.60
N GLU A 345 21.80 -18.20 4.19
CA GLU A 345 20.86 -17.29 4.84
C GLU A 345 20.18 -17.90 6.07
N PHE A 346 20.35 -19.20 6.31
CA PHE A 346 19.78 -19.93 7.45
C PHE A 346 20.81 -19.99 8.57
N THR A 347 20.58 -19.26 9.66
CA THR A 347 21.57 -19.10 10.75
C THR A 347 20.91 -19.08 12.13
N ASN A 348 21.71 -19.21 13.19
CA ASN A 348 21.28 -18.77 14.52
C ASN A 348 21.20 -17.23 14.57
N PRO A 349 20.49 -16.63 15.54
CA PRO A 349 20.36 -15.17 15.63
C PRO A 349 21.67 -14.38 15.77
N ALA A 350 22.74 -15.02 16.27
CA ALA A 350 24.08 -14.43 16.32
C ALA A 350 24.75 -14.31 14.93
N GLY A 351 24.20 -15.00 13.91
CA GLY A 351 24.64 -14.92 12.53
C GLY A 351 24.05 -13.73 11.78
N ASN A 352 24.36 -13.63 10.49
CA ASN A 352 23.88 -12.56 9.61
C ASN A 352 22.86 -13.03 8.57
N GLY A 353 22.42 -14.29 8.63
CA GLY A 353 21.46 -14.83 7.67
C GLY A 353 20.08 -14.21 7.84
N ARG A 354 19.31 -14.16 6.74
CA ARG A 354 17.96 -13.57 6.72
C ARG A 354 16.86 -14.49 7.26
N VAL A 355 17.14 -15.77 7.49
CA VAL A 355 16.24 -16.72 8.16
C VAL A 355 16.93 -17.21 9.43
N GLN A 356 16.45 -16.78 10.60
CA GLN A 356 17.08 -17.07 11.88
C GLN A 356 16.28 -18.06 12.70
N PHE A 357 16.94 -19.11 13.19
CA PHE A 357 16.27 -20.26 13.78
C PHE A 357 16.05 -20.07 15.28
N TYR A 358 14.85 -20.44 15.69
CA TYR A 358 14.46 -20.67 17.07
C TYR A 358 13.80 -22.05 17.16
N LEU A 359 14.08 -22.76 18.24
CA LEU A 359 13.47 -24.05 18.52
C LEU A 359 12.09 -23.84 19.13
N GLY A 360 11.08 -24.47 18.54
CA GLY A 360 9.74 -24.46 19.10
C GLY A 360 9.67 -25.01 20.52
N SER A 361 8.86 -24.40 21.39
CA SER A 361 8.57 -24.90 22.72
C SER A 361 7.12 -24.63 23.17
N GLY A 362 6.72 -25.25 24.28
CA GLY A 362 5.58 -24.81 25.07
C GLY A 362 6.01 -23.84 26.18
N ALA A 363 5.06 -23.43 27.02
CA ALA A 363 5.30 -22.59 28.20
C ALA A 363 6.26 -23.23 29.23
N ASP A 364 6.46 -24.55 29.18
CA ASP A 364 7.43 -25.27 30.00
C ASP A 364 8.88 -25.17 29.49
N ASN A 365 9.10 -24.53 28.33
CA ASN A 365 10.38 -24.43 27.64
C ASN A 365 11.02 -25.81 27.37
N SER A 366 10.21 -26.86 27.20
CA SER A 366 10.68 -28.20 26.93
C SER A 366 11.24 -28.33 25.51
N LYS A 367 12.38 -29.02 25.39
CA LYS A 367 13.00 -29.45 24.12
C LYS A 367 12.36 -30.73 23.55
N ALA A 368 11.13 -31.08 23.90
CA ALA A 368 10.55 -32.34 23.41
C ALA A 368 9.85 -32.23 22.03
N HIS A 369 9.64 -31.01 21.53
CA HIS A 369 8.64 -30.75 20.48
C HIS A 369 9.09 -29.77 19.39
N TYR A 370 10.37 -29.39 19.39
CA TYR A 370 10.97 -28.53 18.38
C TYR A 370 11.24 -29.28 17.07
N GLY A 371 11.40 -28.53 15.99
CA GLY A 371 11.84 -29.06 14.70
C GLY A 371 13.35 -29.20 14.61
N GLN A 372 13.92 -28.47 13.66
CA GLN A 372 15.29 -28.55 13.20
C GLN A 372 16.15 -27.47 13.84
N LYS A 373 17.44 -27.74 13.98
CA LYS A 373 18.41 -26.80 14.54
C LYS A 373 19.52 -26.49 13.55
N ILE A 374 20.11 -25.32 13.68
CA ILE A 374 21.36 -25.01 12.97
C ILE A 374 22.50 -25.76 13.64
N ASP A 375 22.54 -25.75 14.97
CA ASP A 375 23.54 -26.44 15.79
C ASP A 375 23.03 -26.60 17.24
N GLY A 376 23.93 -26.94 18.17
CA GLY A 376 23.59 -27.10 19.59
C GLY A 376 23.24 -25.80 20.31
N ASP A 377 23.57 -24.65 19.72
CA ASP A 377 23.41 -23.31 20.28
C ASP A 377 22.15 -22.61 19.74
N THR A 378 21.36 -23.28 18.88
CA THR A 378 20.09 -22.73 18.41
C THR A 378 19.15 -22.45 19.61
N PRO A 379 18.74 -21.18 19.80
CA PRO A 379 17.98 -20.75 20.97
C PRO A 379 16.53 -21.25 20.92
N MET A 380 15.85 -21.21 22.07
CA MET A 380 14.42 -21.54 22.15
C MET A 380 13.56 -20.32 21.75
N GLN A 381 12.33 -20.56 21.31
CA GLN A 381 11.38 -19.47 20.98
C GLN A 381 11.11 -18.50 22.15
N SER A 382 11.31 -18.90 23.41
CA SER A 382 11.17 -17.99 24.54
C SER A 382 12.23 -16.89 24.57
N GLU A 383 13.40 -17.11 23.96
CA GLU A 383 14.40 -16.05 23.79
C GLU A 383 13.99 -15.04 22.72
N LEU A 384 13.28 -15.48 21.67
CA LEU A 384 12.69 -14.57 20.67
C LEU A 384 11.69 -13.59 21.29
N LEU A 385 10.94 -14.04 22.29
CA LEU A 385 9.89 -13.24 22.94
C LEU A 385 10.39 -12.50 24.19
N ALA A 386 11.63 -12.75 24.60
CA ALA A 386 12.26 -12.08 25.72
C ALA A 386 12.68 -10.65 25.34
N ASP A 387 12.98 -9.86 26.39
CA ASP A 387 13.58 -8.54 26.25
C ASP A 387 14.99 -8.64 25.63
N ASP A 388 15.28 -7.78 24.66
CA ASP A 388 16.57 -7.72 23.96
C ASP A 388 17.67 -6.97 24.73
N GLY A 389 17.39 -6.58 25.98
CA GLY A 389 18.26 -5.77 26.83
C GLY A 389 18.05 -4.26 26.67
N THR A 390 17.19 -3.82 25.74
CA THR A 390 16.85 -2.41 25.52
C THR A 390 15.48 -2.02 26.06
N GLY A 391 14.75 -2.93 26.70
CA GLY A 391 13.36 -2.71 27.10
C GLY A 391 12.36 -3.04 25.99
N GLN A 392 12.80 -3.70 24.90
CA GLN A 392 11.96 -4.12 23.78
C GLN A 392 12.05 -5.64 23.58
N PRO A 393 10.97 -6.32 23.19
CA PRO A 393 11.02 -7.72 22.79
C PRO A 393 11.93 -7.95 21.57
N LEU A 394 12.75 -9.00 21.60
CA LEU A 394 13.66 -9.36 20.50
C LEU A 394 12.91 -9.61 19.17
N ILE A 395 11.67 -10.10 19.25
CA ILE A 395 10.80 -10.31 18.09
C ILE A 395 10.61 -9.03 17.26
N ASN A 396 10.69 -7.83 17.85
CA ASN A 396 10.55 -6.55 17.15
C ASN A 396 11.67 -6.27 16.14
N GLN A 397 12.76 -7.05 16.16
CA GLN A 397 13.84 -6.93 15.19
C GLN A 397 13.53 -7.62 13.84
N TYR A 398 12.46 -8.43 13.78
CA TYR A 398 12.13 -9.27 12.62
C TYR A 398 10.98 -8.69 11.78
N ASP A 399 11.13 -8.75 10.45
CA ASP A 399 10.06 -8.37 9.51
C ASP A 399 8.91 -9.40 9.51
N MET A 400 9.23 -10.67 9.76
CA MET A 400 8.28 -11.77 9.77
C MET A 400 8.65 -12.83 10.81
N THR A 401 7.65 -13.41 11.47
CA THR A 401 7.80 -14.56 12.34
C THR A 401 6.97 -15.72 11.82
N ILE A 402 7.61 -16.88 11.65
CA ILE A 402 7.01 -18.12 11.18
C ILE A 402 6.96 -19.08 12.37
N LEU A 403 5.75 -19.49 12.77
CA LEU A 403 5.46 -20.40 13.87
C LEU A 403 4.99 -21.73 13.26
N ALA A 404 5.94 -22.63 13.01
CA ALA A 404 5.65 -23.92 12.41
C ALA A 404 5.03 -24.91 13.42
N CYS A 405 4.22 -25.85 12.93
CA CYS A 405 3.56 -26.84 13.76
C CYS A 405 4.54 -27.75 14.51
N GLN A 406 4.43 -27.73 15.84
CA GLN A 406 5.26 -28.51 16.77
C GLN A 406 4.76 -29.96 16.96
N GLY A 407 3.72 -30.36 16.23
CA GLY A 407 3.10 -31.70 16.31
C GLY A 407 2.15 -31.90 17.50
N GLY A 408 1.81 -30.85 18.23
CA GLY A 408 0.84 -30.89 19.33
C GLY A 408 0.42 -29.49 19.81
N ALA A 409 -0.72 -29.42 20.50
CA ALA A 409 -1.28 -28.19 21.06
C ALA A 409 -0.55 -27.76 22.35
N TYR A 410 0.68 -27.27 22.22
CA TYR A 410 1.46 -26.80 23.37
C TYR A 410 1.01 -25.41 23.81
N ALA A 411 0.56 -25.32 25.06
CA ALA A 411 0.12 -24.05 25.65
C ALA A 411 1.26 -23.03 25.67
N GLN A 412 0.94 -21.79 25.31
CA GLN A 412 1.84 -20.63 25.36
C GLN A 412 1.54 -19.79 26.60
N SER A 413 2.52 -19.02 27.07
CA SER A 413 2.28 -18.13 28.21
C SER A 413 1.48 -16.90 27.77
N ALA A 414 0.69 -16.32 28.68
CA ALA A 414 -0.07 -15.11 28.39
C ALA A 414 0.84 -13.92 28.02
N ALA A 415 2.04 -13.84 28.60
CA ALA A 415 3.03 -12.80 28.30
C ALA A 415 3.61 -12.95 26.88
N ASP A 416 3.91 -14.18 26.47
CA ASP A 416 4.42 -14.50 25.13
C ASP A 416 3.36 -14.19 24.06
N GLN A 417 2.11 -14.57 24.31
CA GLN A 417 0.99 -14.24 23.41
C GLN A 417 0.75 -12.73 23.33
N ALA A 418 0.84 -12.00 24.45
CA ALA A 418 0.71 -10.54 24.45
C ALA A 418 1.85 -9.86 23.68
N THR A 419 3.07 -10.39 23.79
CA THR A 419 4.26 -9.92 23.05
C THR A 419 4.08 -10.13 21.55
N LEU A 420 3.62 -11.31 21.13
CA LEU A 420 3.32 -11.59 19.71
C LEU A 420 2.22 -10.67 19.16
N ARG A 421 1.18 -10.37 19.95
CA ARG A 421 0.13 -9.42 19.55
C ARG A 421 0.67 -8.01 19.39
N ALA A 422 1.46 -7.54 20.34
CA ALA A 422 2.09 -6.21 20.27
C ALA A 422 3.01 -6.10 19.04
N TYR A 423 3.82 -7.13 18.78
CA TYR A 423 4.65 -7.26 17.58
C TYR A 423 3.83 -7.12 16.29
N ALA A 424 2.78 -7.92 16.14
CA ALA A 424 1.92 -7.87 14.96
C ALA A 424 1.21 -6.52 14.86
N SER A 425 0.66 -5.99 15.95
CA SER A 425 0.01 -4.68 15.96
C SER A 425 0.93 -3.51 15.57
N ALA A 426 2.24 -3.65 15.78
CA ALA A 426 3.26 -2.68 15.37
C ALA A 426 3.79 -2.91 13.93
N GLY A 427 3.14 -3.76 13.13
CA GLY A 427 3.52 -4.03 11.74
C GLY A 427 4.19 -5.39 11.51
N GLY A 428 4.37 -6.19 12.55
CA GLY A 428 4.88 -7.55 12.40
C GLY A 428 4.03 -8.44 11.50
N ARG A 429 4.67 -9.37 10.78
CA ARG A 429 4.00 -10.41 9.99
C ARG A 429 4.10 -11.74 10.72
N VAL A 430 2.97 -12.42 10.91
CA VAL A 430 2.95 -13.71 11.62
C VAL A 430 2.35 -14.79 10.72
N PHE A 431 3.09 -15.87 10.52
CA PHE A 431 2.60 -17.07 9.85
C PHE A 431 2.48 -18.21 10.85
N THR A 432 1.32 -18.86 10.90
CA THR A 432 1.05 -19.96 11.84
C THR A 432 0.38 -21.13 11.12
N THR A 433 0.71 -22.36 11.52
CA THR A 433 0.09 -23.58 10.98
C THR A 433 -0.42 -24.51 12.05
N HIS A 434 -1.55 -25.16 11.78
CA HIS A 434 -2.07 -26.32 12.49
C HIS A 434 -2.14 -26.06 14.01
N TYR A 435 -1.39 -26.81 14.84
CA TYR A 435 -1.42 -26.65 16.31
C TYR A 435 -0.88 -25.30 16.81
N SER A 436 -0.29 -24.51 15.94
CA SER A 436 0.12 -23.14 16.24
C SER A 436 -1.07 -22.20 16.44
N TYR A 437 -2.33 -22.66 16.26
CA TYR A 437 -3.51 -21.95 16.77
C TYR A 437 -3.39 -21.62 18.26
N THR A 438 -2.58 -22.35 19.02
CA THR A 438 -2.30 -22.07 20.44
C THR A 438 -1.72 -20.68 20.68
N TRP A 439 -1.17 -20.02 19.65
CA TRP A 439 -0.79 -18.61 19.68
C TRP A 439 -1.98 -17.65 19.46
N LEU A 440 -3.00 -18.11 18.75
CA LEU A 440 -4.12 -17.30 18.28
C LEU A 440 -5.36 -17.43 19.17
N THR A 441 -5.52 -18.57 19.85
CA THR A 441 -6.65 -18.86 20.73
C THR A 441 -6.29 -18.65 22.20
N ASN A 442 -7.32 -18.43 23.04
CA ASN A 442 -7.17 -18.27 24.49
C ASN A 442 -6.18 -17.16 24.90
N ASN A 443 -6.04 -16.14 24.06
CA ASN A 443 -4.95 -15.17 24.15
C ASN A 443 -5.24 -13.96 25.05
N ASP A 444 -6.35 -13.97 25.80
CA ASP A 444 -6.65 -12.97 26.83
C ASP A 444 -7.21 -13.60 28.11
N GLU A 445 -6.88 -12.98 29.25
CA GLU A 445 -7.64 -13.04 30.51
C GLU A 445 -9.10 -12.52 30.37
N ASN A 446 -9.53 -12.14 29.15
CA ASN A 446 -10.76 -11.42 28.82
C ASN A 446 -11.63 -12.10 27.76
N THR A 447 -11.62 -13.43 27.70
CA THR A 447 -12.59 -14.25 26.91
C THR A 447 -14.08 -13.91 27.18
N SER A 448 -14.37 -13.04 28.16
CA SER A 448 -15.69 -12.57 28.56
C SER A 448 -16.14 -11.18 28.05
N GLN A 449 -15.37 -10.42 27.26
CA GLN A 449 -15.78 -9.08 26.79
C GLN A 449 -15.58 -8.84 25.28
N LYS A 450 -16.68 -8.77 24.53
CA LYS A 450 -16.71 -8.50 23.08
C LYS A 450 -16.29 -7.05 22.76
N GLY A 451 -15.49 -6.86 21.70
CA GLY A 451 -15.16 -5.54 21.15
C GLY A 451 -14.01 -4.80 21.84
N LEU A 452 -13.17 -5.52 22.58
CA LEU A 452 -11.89 -4.98 23.05
C LEU A 452 -10.87 -4.88 21.90
N ALA A 453 -9.92 -3.94 22.05
CA ALA A 453 -8.88 -3.71 21.06
C ALA A 453 -7.93 -4.92 20.96
N ASP A 454 -7.66 -5.36 19.73
CA ASP A 454 -6.75 -6.45 19.34
C ASP A 454 -7.05 -7.85 19.91
N ASN A 455 -8.34 -8.19 20.08
CA ASN A 455 -8.74 -9.55 20.49
C ASN A 455 -8.77 -10.53 19.32
N TRP A 456 -7.76 -11.42 19.21
CA TRP A 456 -7.72 -12.41 18.12
C TRP A 456 -8.69 -13.58 18.30
N SER A 457 -9.31 -13.77 19.47
CA SER A 457 -10.34 -14.80 19.63
C SER A 457 -11.58 -14.51 18.77
N GLU A 458 -11.75 -13.27 18.28
CA GLU A 458 -12.89 -12.86 17.44
C GLU A 458 -12.63 -13.08 15.94
N VAL A 459 -11.42 -13.45 15.51
CA VAL A 459 -11.10 -13.62 14.07
C VAL A 459 -11.69 -14.89 13.47
N ALA A 460 -12.05 -15.86 14.32
CA ALA A 460 -12.67 -17.13 13.94
C ALA A 460 -13.50 -17.70 15.10
N THR A 461 -14.46 -18.56 14.77
CA THR A 461 -15.14 -19.42 15.73
C THR A 461 -14.27 -20.66 15.94
N TRP A 462 -13.36 -20.56 16.90
CA TRP A 462 -12.38 -21.62 17.18
C TRP A 462 -13.02 -22.87 17.77
N LYS A 463 -12.58 -24.03 17.31
CA LYS A 463 -12.98 -25.34 17.78
C LYS A 463 -11.78 -26.28 17.79
N VAL A 464 -10.92 -26.02 18.76
CA VAL A 464 -9.60 -26.61 18.86
C VAL A 464 -9.66 -28.11 19.18
N ASP A 465 -8.64 -28.85 18.74
CA ASP A 465 -8.44 -30.29 19.03
C ASP A 465 -9.49 -31.27 18.48
N GLU A 466 -10.27 -30.88 17.47
CA GLU A 466 -11.28 -31.77 16.88
C GLU A 466 -10.70 -32.95 16.06
N ASP A 467 -11.38 -34.10 16.11
CA ASP A 467 -10.95 -35.32 15.44
C ASP A 467 -11.58 -35.51 14.04
N ASP A 468 -12.15 -34.43 13.48
CA ASP A 468 -12.81 -34.44 12.18
C ASP A 468 -11.81 -34.30 11.00
N ARG A 469 -10.89 -35.26 10.94
CA ARG A 469 -9.63 -35.22 10.19
C ARG A 469 -9.70 -36.11 8.94
N ALA A 470 -10.22 -35.59 7.83
CA ALA A 470 -9.88 -36.21 6.55
C ALA A 470 -8.37 -36.05 6.32
N GLU A 471 -7.65 -37.05 5.82
CA GLU A 471 -6.21 -36.90 5.54
C GLU A 471 -5.92 -35.94 4.38
N SER A 472 -6.93 -35.65 3.55
CA SER A 472 -6.86 -34.67 2.47
C SER A 472 -8.23 -34.07 2.18
N ALA A 473 -8.25 -32.84 1.67
CA ALA A 473 -9.46 -32.18 1.19
C ALA A 473 -9.21 -31.40 -0.10
N ASN A 474 -10.30 -31.17 -0.82
CA ASN A 474 -10.36 -30.11 -1.83
C ASN A 474 -10.55 -28.79 -1.08
N GLY A 475 -9.52 -27.95 -1.05
CA GLY A 475 -9.64 -26.58 -0.59
C GLY A 475 -10.26 -25.74 -1.69
N HIS A 476 -11.51 -25.32 -1.51
CA HIS A 476 -12.19 -24.38 -2.38
C HIS A 476 -11.60 -23.00 -2.17
N ILE A 477 -11.27 -22.32 -3.27
CA ILE A 477 -10.77 -20.95 -3.26
C ILE A 477 -11.97 -20.02 -3.04
N ASP A 478 -11.87 -19.14 -2.05
CA ASP A 478 -12.90 -18.14 -1.82
C ASP A 478 -12.85 -17.07 -2.92
N LEU A 479 -13.79 -17.13 -3.87
CA LEU A 479 -13.93 -16.16 -4.95
C LEU A 479 -15.00 -15.10 -4.66
N VAL A 480 -15.66 -15.18 -3.50
CA VAL A 480 -16.84 -14.38 -3.17
C VAL A 480 -16.49 -13.32 -2.14
N SER A 481 -15.94 -13.71 -1.00
CA SER A 481 -15.61 -12.81 0.10
C SER A 481 -14.21 -12.21 -0.03
N ASN A 482 -13.33 -12.87 -0.78
CA ASN A 482 -11.93 -12.50 -0.89
C ASN A 482 -11.67 -11.67 -2.16
N PRO A 483 -11.29 -10.38 -2.05
CA PRO A 483 -11.01 -9.52 -3.20
C PRO A 483 -9.79 -9.98 -4.02
N LYS A 484 -8.89 -10.77 -3.43
CA LYS A 484 -7.73 -11.37 -4.08
C LYS A 484 -7.97 -12.81 -4.55
N GLY A 485 -9.17 -13.38 -4.35
CA GLY A 485 -9.49 -14.77 -4.66
C GLY A 485 -9.25 -15.14 -6.13
N SER A 486 -9.70 -14.31 -7.06
CA SER A 486 -9.50 -14.54 -8.51
C SER A 486 -8.03 -14.48 -8.92
N ALA A 487 -7.24 -13.58 -8.32
CA ALA A 487 -5.81 -13.48 -8.58
C ALA A 487 -5.05 -14.69 -8.01
N PHE A 488 -5.43 -15.13 -6.81
CA PHE A 488 -4.88 -16.33 -6.18
C PHE A 488 -5.18 -17.59 -7.00
N GLN A 489 -6.42 -17.76 -7.47
CA GLN A 489 -6.77 -18.82 -8.40
C GLN A 489 -5.92 -18.76 -9.67
N GLY A 490 -5.88 -17.60 -10.34
CA GLY A 490 -5.13 -17.41 -11.58
C GLY A 490 -3.64 -17.73 -11.40
N TRP A 491 -3.05 -17.34 -10.28
CA TRP A 491 -1.65 -17.65 -9.96
C TRP A 491 -1.45 -19.15 -9.73
N LEU A 492 -2.30 -19.80 -8.92
CA LEU A 492 -2.22 -21.24 -8.67
C LEU A 492 -2.33 -22.05 -9.97
N GLU A 493 -3.16 -21.60 -10.90
CA GLU A 493 -3.26 -22.20 -12.24
C GLU A 493 -1.99 -21.96 -13.07
N ALA A 494 -1.44 -20.74 -13.06
CA ALA A 494 -0.20 -20.40 -13.77
C ALA A 494 1.02 -21.20 -13.28
N VAL A 495 1.07 -21.54 -11.99
CA VAL A 495 2.13 -22.36 -11.40
C VAL A 495 1.82 -23.86 -11.39
N ASN A 496 0.72 -24.30 -11.99
CA ASN A 496 0.26 -25.71 -11.99
C ASN A 496 -0.01 -26.29 -10.58
N ALA A 497 -0.41 -25.46 -9.63
CA ALA A 497 -0.90 -25.86 -8.30
C ALA A 497 -2.42 -26.12 -8.28
N SER A 498 -3.16 -25.58 -9.26
CA SER A 498 -4.59 -25.80 -9.47
C SER A 498 -4.88 -26.12 -10.94
N VAL A 499 -5.97 -26.85 -11.20
CA VAL A 499 -6.45 -27.08 -12.56
C VAL A 499 -7.20 -25.84 -13.04
N PRO A 500 -6.93 -25.33 -14.26
CA PRO A 500 -7.60 -24.15 -14.80
C PRO A 500 -9.13 -24.18 -14.67
N GLY A 501 -9.69 -23.15 -14.05
CA GLY A 501 -11.13 -22.97 -13.81
C GLY A 501 -11.74 -23.87 -12.72
N SER A 502 -10.93 -24.66 -12.00
CA SER A 502 -11.46 -25.59 -11.00
C SER A 502 -11.90 -24.90 -9.70
N GLY A 503 -11.29 -23.77 -9.35
CA GLY A 503 -11.49 -23.12 -8.06
C GLY A 503 -11.01 -23.95 -6.86
N ILE A 504 -10.16 -24.97 -7.09
CA ILE A 504 -9.74 -25.92 -6.05
C ILE A 504 -8.21 -25.95 -5.94
N ALA A 505 -7.70 -25.92 -4.72
CA ALA A 505 -6.34 -26.27 -4.34
C ALA A 505 -6.37 -27.51 -3.44
N LYS A 506 -5.67 -28.59 -3.82
CA LYS A 506 -5.65 -29.80 -3.00
C LYS A 506 -4.70 -29.62 -1.81
N VAL A 507 -5.20 -29.87 -0.61
CA VAL A 507 -4.44 -29.82 0.65
C VAL A 507 -4.47 -31.17 1.36
N ASN A 508 -3.40 -31.48 2.09
CA ASN A 508 -3.26 -32.74 2.84
C ASN A 508 -2.94 -32.43 4.30
N VAL A 509 -3.13 -33.43 5.17
CA VAL A 509 -2.87 -33.34 6.62
C VAL A 509 -3.58 -32.13 7.23
N ILE A 510 -4.89 -32.08 7.00
CA ILE A 510 -5.77 -31.00 7.42
C ILE A 510 -6.34 -31.25 8.82
N ARG A 511 -6.86 -30.19 9.41
CA ARG A 511 -7.54 -30.17 10.71
C ARG A 511 -8.92 -29.54 10.59
N HIS A 512 -9.51 -29.29 11.74
CA HIS A 512 -10.75 -28.56 11.93
C HIS A 512 -10.58 -27.70 13.19
N ASP A 513 -9.62 -26.78 13.19
CA ASP A 513 -9.34 -25.95 14.38
C ASP A 513 -10.27 -24.72 14.47
N ALA A 514 -11.06 -24.42 13.42
CA ALA A 514 -12.11 -23.40 13.41
C ALA A 514 -13.36 -23.87 12.65
N ASP A 515 -14.57 -23.61 13.18
CA ASP A 515 -15.84 -23.88 12.50
C ASP A 515 -16.15 -22.81 11.43
N ALA A 516 -15.71 -21.55 11.65
CA ALA A 516 -15.98 -20.42 10.76
C ALA A 516 -14.99 -19.27 10.98
N ILE A 517 -14.79 -18.40 9.97
CA ILE A 517 -14.13 -17.10 10.16
C ILE A 517 -15.06 -16.09 10.85
N SER A 518 -14.53 -14.93 11.26
CA SER A 518 -15.35 -13.83 11.78
C SER A 518 -16.48 -13.45 10.82
N SER A 519 -17.66 -13.16 11.38
CA SER A 519 -18.81 -12.63 10.65
C SER A 519 -18.77 -11.11 10.45
N VAL A 520 -17.78 -10.42 11.02
CA VAL A 520 -17.58 -8.98 10.82
C VAL A 520 -16.85 -8.78 9.49
N GLU A 521 -17.50 -8.06 8.58
CA GLU A 521 -16.97 -7.75 7.26
C GLU A 521 -15.59 -7.07 7.35
N GLY A 522 -14.62 -7.56 6.59
CA GLY A 522 -13.26 -7.03 6.54
C GLY A 522 -12.36 -7.40 7.72
N GLN A 523 -12.88 -8.04 8.79
CA GLN A 523 -12.07 -8.44 9.94
C GLN A 523 -11.14 -9.62 9.61
N THR A 524 -11.68 -10.63 8.92
CA THR A 524 -10.94 -11.83 8.50
C THR A 524 -11.18 -12.08 7.02
N GLN A 525 -10.12 -12.42 6.30
CA GLN A 525 -10.13 -12.75 4.88
C GLN A 525 -9.86 -14.25 4.70
N GLN A 526 -10.87 -14.98 4.25
CA GLN A 526 -10.76 -16.41 3.93
C GLN A 526 -10.12 -16.60 2.56
N TRP A 527 -9.21 -17.55 2.44
CA TRP A 527 -8.55 -17.90 1.17
C TRP A 527 -8.97 -19.28 0.68
N LEU A 528 -8.94 -20.26 1.59
CA LEU A 528 -9.33 -21.63 1.32
C LEU A 528 -10.32 -22.10 2.39
N TYR A 529 -11.31 -22.87 1.97
CA TYR A 529 -12.23 -23.58 2.84
C TYR A 529 -12.50 -24.99 2.30
N ARG A 530 -13.05 -25.87 3.12
CA ARG A 530 -13.51 -27.20 2.69
C ARG A 530 -14.94 -27.45 3.10
N ASP A 531 -15.55 -28.40 2.41
CA ASP A 531 -16.81 -28.96 2.85
C ASP A 531 -16.62 -29.73 4.17
N GLY A 532 -17.47 -29.48 5.16
CA GLY A 532 -17.47 -30.21 6.43
C GLY A 532 -17.83 -31.70 6.30
N VAL A 533 -17.27 -32.53 7.17
CA VAL A 533 -17.33 -34.02 7.06
C VAL A 533 -18.65 -34.60 7.62
N ASN A 534 -19.43 -33.79 8.34
CA ASN A 534 -20.79 -34.10 8.79
C ASN A 534 -21.89 -33.74 7.77
N ALA A 535 -21.61 -33.81 6.47
CA ALA A 535 -22.64 -33.91 5.46
C ALA A 535 -23.36 -35.26 5.60
N ARG A 536 -24.29 -35.42 6.57
CA ARG A 536 -25.02 -36.69 6.65
C ARG A 536 -25.92 -36.79 5.42
N HIS A 537 -25.47 -37.53 4.41
CA HIS A 537 -26.37 -37.97 3.37
C HIS A 537 -27.49 -38.77 4.03
N CYS A 538 -28.71 -38.24 4.02
CA CYS A 538 -29.90 -39.04 4.23
C CYS A 538 -30.06 -39.96 3.02
N GLY A 539 -29.27 -41.03 2.98
CA GLY A 539 -29.41 -42.09 2.01
C GLY A 539 -30.70 -42.84 2.29
N VAL A 540 -31.76 -42.55 1.53
CA VAL A 540 -32.99 -43.34 1.61
C VAL A 540 -32.78 -44.62 0.81
N THR A 541 -32.50 -45.71 1.50
CA THR A 541 -32.81 -47.04 0.95
C THR A 541 -33.97 -47.59 1.75
N ARG A 542 -35.19 -47.43 1.22
CA ARG A 542 -36.44 -48.06 1.66
C ARG A 542 -36.67 -48.04 3.19
N ASP A 543 -37.34 -46.98 3.62
CA ASP A 543 -38.24 -46.92 4.79
C ASP A 543 -37.72 -47.12 6.23
N VAL A 544 -36.41 -47.14 6.53
CA VAL A 544 -35.96 -47.09 7.95
C VAL A 544 -34.66 -46.31 8.17
N CYS A 545 -34.68 -45.33 9.08
CA CYS A 545 -33.49 -44.79 9.75
C CYS A 545 -33.29 -45.51 11.08
N THR A 546 -32.24 -46.32 11.20
CA THR A 546 -31.81 -46.92 12.48
C THR A 546 -30.72 -46.07 13.12
N SER A 547 -30.95 -45.69 14.37
CA SER A 547 -30.11 -44.85 15.22
C SER A 547 -28.80 -45.51 15.68
N GLN A 548 -27.73 -44.73 15.86
CA GLN A 548 -26.99 -44.70 17.13
C GLN A 548 -26.57 -43.27 17.54
N ALA A 549 -27.20 -42.82 18.63
CA ALA A 549 -26.59 -42.21 19.82
C ALA A 549 -25.75 -40.92 19.74
N SER A 550 -26.29 -39.82 19.20
CA SER A 550 -26.03 -38.44 19.72
C SER A 550 -26.91 -37.36 19.07
N CYS A 551 -28.22 -37.60 18.94
CA CYS A 551 -29.19 -36.51 18.76
C CYS A 551 -29.86 -36.23 20.11
N GLY A 552 -29.20 -35.39 20.92
CA GLY A 552 -29.61 -35.05 22.28
C GLY A 552 -30.14 -33.63 22.45
N ALA A 553 -31.42 -33.56 22.85
CA ALA A 553 -32.12 -32.53 23.64
C ALA A 553 -32.56 -31.15 23.08
N THR A 554 -32.24 -30.74 21.85
CA THR A 554 -32.98 -29.65 21.17
C THR A 554 -33.17 -29.99 19.69
N LYS A 555 -34.25 -30.72 19.42
CA LYS A 555 -34.60 -31.31 18.12
C LYS A 555 -35.20 -30.29 17.16
N LEU A 556 -34.93 -30.45 15.86
CA LEU A 556 -35.94 -30.27 14.80
C LEU A 556 -35.95 -31.48 13.86
N CYS A 557 -36.65 -32.52 14.33
CA CYS A 557 -37.44 -33.41 13.48
C CYS A 557 -38.74 -33.67 14.23
N SER A 558 -39.71 -32.76 14.09
CA SER A 558 -41.14 -33.06 14.21
C SER A 558 -41.99 -31.89 13.69
N GLU A 559 -42.69 -32.14 12.58
CA GLU A 559 -44.01 -31.63 12.19
C GLU A 559 -44.28 -30.11 12.30
N SER A 560 -44.09 -29.36 11.19
CA SER A 560 -45.16 -28.63 10.46
C SER A 560 -44.63 -27.57 9.46
N ARG A 561 -44.66 -27.95 8.16
CA ARG A 561 -44.87 -27.20 6.91
C ARG A 561 -44.62 -25.67 6.86
N VAL A 562 -43.70 -25.26 5.98
CA VAL A 562 -43.73 -23.93 5.34
C VAL A 562 -44.78 -23.97 4.21
N ASP A 563 -45.77 -23.09 4.28
CA ASP A 563 -46.83 -22.97 3.27
C ASP A 563 -46.41 -21.98 2.17
N CYS A 564 -46.04 -22.52 1.01
CA CYS A 564 -45.66 -21.80 -0.20
C CYS A 564 -46.80 -20.95 -0.81
N SER A 565 -48.01 -20.98 -0.26
CA SER A 565 -49.13 -20.14 -0.71
C SER A 565 -49.12 -18.73 -0.14
N ALA A 566 -48.28 -18.43 0.86
CA ALA A 566 -48.28 -17.14 1.57
C ALA A 566 -47.15 -16.17 1.21
N ASN A 567 -46.11 -16.61 0.48
CA ASN A 567 -44.96 -15.76 0.11
C ASN A 567 -44.50 -16.02 -1.34
N ALA A 568 -45.03 -15.23 -2.27
CA ALA A 568 -44.87 -15.45 -3.72
C ALA A 568 -43.40 -15.40 -4.20
N ASN A 569 -42.52 -14.69 -3.50
CA ASN A 569 -41.12 -14.52 -3.89
C ASN A 569 -40.25 -15.75 -3.58
N ALA A 570 -40.64 -16.57 -2.58
CA ALA A 570 -39.90 -17.78 -2.19
C ALA A 570 -40.14 -18.98 -3.13
N CYS A 571 -41.06 -18.86 -4.09
CA CYS A 571 -41.44 -19.93 -5.02
C CYS A 571 -41.29 -19.55 -6.49
N ALA A 572 -40.42 -18.59 -6.81
CA ALA A 572 -40.13 -18.25 -8.19
C ALA A 572 -39.53 -19.46 -8.92
N ALA A 573 -40.11 -19.81 -10.08
CA ALA A 573 -39.73 -20.98 -10.87
C ALA A 573 -38.30 -20.90 -11.45
N ARG A 574 -37.66 -19.72 -11.40
CA ARG A 574 -36.24 -19.52 -11.71
C ARG A 574 -35.64 -18.43 -10.80
N VAL A 575 -34.40 -18.62 -10.36
CA VAL A 575 -33.65 -17.68 -9.49
C VAL A 575 -32.24 -17.45 -10.02
N CYS A 576 -31.59 -16.37 -9.59
CA CYS A 576 -30.21 -16.07 -9.95
C CYS A 576 -29.24 -17.01 -9.22
N ARG A 577 -28.32 -17.67 -9.95
CA ARG A 577 -27.45 -18.73 -9.41
C ARG A 577 -26.66 -18.34 -8.15
N ASN A 578 -26.22 -17.08 -8.05
CA ASN A 578 -25.45 -16.59 -6.88
C ASN A 578 -26.29 -15.69 -5.95
N ASN A 579 -27.61 -15.59 -6.17
CA ASN A 579 -28.52 -14.90 -5.26
C ASN A 579 -29.91 -15.58 -5.30
N PRO A 580 -30.11 -16.69 -4.54
CA PRO A 580 -31.31 -17.50 -4.60
C PRO A 580 -32.55 -16.81 -3.99
N SER A 581 -32.39 -15.65 -3.34
CA SER A 581 -33.50 -14.79 -2.91
C SER A 581 -34.06 -13.90 -4.03
N GLN A 582 -33.33 -13.80 -5.14
CA GLN A 582 -33.68 -12.97 -6.30
C GLN A 582 -34.29 -13.83 -7.41
N ALA A 583 -35.59 -13.65 -7.62
CA ALA A 583 -36.32 -14.24 -8.74
C ALA A 583 -35.82 -13.66 -10.07
N CYS A 584 -35.77 -14.51 -11.10
CA CYS A 584 -35.39 -14.11 -12.44
C CYS A 584 -36.24 -14.83 -13.50
N THR A 585 -36.25 -14.29 -14.71
CA THR A 585 -36.84 -14.95 -15.89
C THR A 585 -35.83 -15.06 -17.03
N GLN A 586 -34.77 -14.24 -17.01
CA GLN A 586 -33.68 -14.20 -17.99
C GLN A 586 -32.34 -13.87 -17.30
N ASN A 587 -31.22 -14.28 -17.88
CA ASN A 587 -29.88 -14.10 -17.30
C ASN A 587 -29.52 -12.62 -17.08
N SER A 588 -30.03 -11.71 -17.91
CA SER A 588 -29.80 -10.25 -17.78
C SER A 588 -30.39 -9.63 -16.50
N GLN A 589 -31.27 -10.34 -15.80
CA GLN A 589 -31.86 -9.90 -14.52
C GLN A 589 -31.02 -10.32 -13.31
N CYS A 590 -29.92 -11.02 -13.56
CA CYS A 590 -28.97 -11.48 -12.56
C CYS A 590 -27.67 -10.70 -12.75
N SER A 591 -27.30 -9.94 -11.73
CA SER A 591 -26.11 -9.07 -11.76
C SER A 591 -24.84 -9.89 -12.03
N GLY A 592 -23.95 -9.37 -12.89
CA GLY A 592 -22.59 -9.88 -13.08
C GLY A 592 -22.47 -11.22 -13.82
N ASN A 593 -22.87 -11.28 -15.10
CA ASN A 593 -22.77 -12.50 -15.95
C ASN A 593 -23.37 -13.76 -15.33
N ASN A 594 -24.41 -13.58 -14.51
CA ASN A 594 -24.96 -14.65 -13.71
C ASN A 594 -26.19 -15.27 -14.40
N ASN A 595 -26.34 -16.59 -14.33
CA ASN A 595 -27.35 -17.29 -15.09
C ASN A 595 -28.65 -17.46 -14.29
N CYS A 596 -29.78 -17.25 -14.96
CA CYS A 596 -31.11 -17.51 -14.43
C CYS A 596 -31.44 -18.99 -14.57
N ILE A 597 -31.49 -19.72 -13.45
CA ILE A 597 -31.60 -21.19 -13.42
C ILE A 597 -32.96 -21.64 -12.90
N GLU A 598 -33.44 -22.82 -13.33
CA GLU A 598 -34.73 -23.37 -12.88
C GLU A 598 -34.73 -23.75 -11.38
N ASN A 599 -35.82 -23.43 -10.70
CA ASN A 599 -36.13 -23.77 -9.33
C ASN A 599 -37.42 -24.61 -9.31
N LYS A 600 -37.41 -25.81 -8.69
CA LYS A 600 -38.57 -26.73 -8.69
C LYS A 600 -39.06 -27.00 -7.27
N CYS A 601 -40.17 -26.37 -6.90
CA CYS A 601 -41.01 -26.77 -5.77
C CYS A 601 -42.01 -27.84 -6.23
N ASN A 602 -42.08 -28.97 -5.53
CA ASN A 602 -43.13 -29.97 -5.74
C ASN A 602 -43.77 -30.41 -4.41
N ALA A 603 -45.10 -30.44 -4.37
CA ALA A 603 -45.90 -30.99 -3.27
C ALA A 603 -45.63 -30.43 -1.85
N ASN A 604 -45.49 -29.10 -1.69
CA ASN A 604 -45.34 -28.41 -0.40
C ASN A 604 -44.26 -29.00 0.52
N THR A 605 -43.19 -29.50 -0.08
CA THR A 605 -41.93 -29.85 0.59
C THR A 605 -40.80 -29.17 -0.16
N CYS A 606 -40.01 -28.38 0.55
CA CYS A 606 -38.72 -27.93 0.05
C CYS A 606 -37.80 -29.16 0.11
N THR A 607 -37.50 -29.77 -1.03
CA THR A 607 -36.30 -30.62 -1.14
C THR A 607 -35.11 -29.71 -1.31
N GLY A 608 -34.59 -29.23 -0.19
CA GLY A 608 -33.24 -28.73 -0.07
C GLY A 608 -32.40 -29.79 0.63
N THR A 609 -31.13 -29.89 0.26
CA THR A 609 -30.13 -30.53 1.12
C THR A 609 -30.06 -29.72 2.42
N ASP A 610 -30.83 -30.13 3.42
CA ASP A 610 -30.80 -29.50 4.74
C ASP A 610 -29.60 -30.06 5.51
N TYR A 611 -28.44 -29.49 5.19
CA TYR A 611 -27.35 -29.17 6.10
C TYR A 611 -26.98 -27.73 5.76
N THR A 612 -26.98 -26.83 6.73
CA THR A 612 -26.13 -25.63 6.59
C THR A 612 -24.70 -26.15 6.54
N GLY A 613 -24.17 -26.35 5.34
CA GLY A 613 -22.77 -26.68 5.13
C GLY A 613 -21.95 -25.55 5.72
N GLU A 614 -21.28 -25.81 6.83
CA GLU A 614 -20.23 -24.93 7.29
C GLU A 614 -19.04 -25.16 6.37
N ASP A 615 -18.73 -24.14 5.58
CA ASP A 615 -17.46 -24.02 4.89
C ASP A 615 -16.38 -23.92 5.97
N ILE A 616 -15.70 -25.04 6.25
CA ILE A 616 -14.68 -25.09 7.29
C ILE A 616 -13.46 -24.32 6.77
N PRO A 617 -13.04 -23.22 7.44
CA PRO A 617 -11.87 -22.47 7.02
C PRO A 617 -10.61 -23.35 7.05
N LEU A 618 -9.88 -23.39 5.94
CA LEU A 618 -8.58 -24.05 5.86
C LEU A 618 -7.42 -23.06 5.89
N HIS A 619 -7.66 -21.85 5.43
CA HIS A 619 -6.62 -20.84 5.29
C HIS A 619 -7.23 -19.45 5.33
N PHE A 620 -6.79 -18.61 6.26
CA PHE A 620 -7.29 -17.24 6.37
C PHE A 620 -6.22 -16.29 6.91
N THR A 621 -6.42 -15.00 6.63
CA THR A 621 -5.58 -13.91 7.10
C THR A 621 -6.42 -12.84 7.78
N TYR A 622 -5.81 -12.06 8.67
CA TYR A 622 -6.42 -10.85 9.24
C TYR A 622 -5.34 -9.80 9.51
N ASN A 623 -5.72 -8.53 9.44
CA ASN A 623 -4.81 -7.43 9.75
C ASN A 623 -4.89 -7.08 11.25
N THR A 624 -3.79 -6.56 11.79
CA THR A 624 -3.65 -6.18 13.20
C THR A 624 -3.34 -4.68 13.33
N PRO A 625 -3.84 -4.00 14.37
CA PRO A 625 -4.65 -4.53 15.47
C PRO A 625 -6.07 -4.96 15.05
N VAL A 626 -6.59 -6.04 15.61
CA VAL A 626 -7.98 -6.48 15.40
C VAL A 626 -8.95 -5.49 16.07
N ASN A 627 -10.12 -5.25 15.48
CA ASN A 627 -11.16 -4.32 15.98
C ASN A 627 -10.78 -2.82 16.00
N VAL A 628 -9.65 -2.43 15.40
CA VAL A 628 -9.30 -1.01 15.31
C VAL A 628 -10.18 -0.30 14.28
N VAL A 629 -10.75 0.85 14.68
CA VAL A 629 -11.37 1.79 13.74
C VAL A 629 -10.26 2.68 13.23
N GLN A 630 -9.93 2.55 11.95
CA GLN A 630 -8.84 3.30 11.34
C GLN A 630 -9.21 4.80 11.17
N ASP A 631 -8.27 5.70 11.48
CA ASP A 631 -8.43 7.15 11.41
C ASP A 631 -7.17 7.84 10.85
N LEU A 632 -7.24 8.23 9.57
CA LEU A 632 -6.18 8.92 8.83
C LEU A 632 -5.99 10.40 9.24
N THR A 633 -6.90 10.96 10.03
CA THR A 633 -6.85 12.37 10.45
C THR A 633 -5.93 12.59 11.64
N THR A 634 -5.67 11.53 12.42
CA THR A 634 -4.76 11.56 13.58
C THR A 634 -3.28 11.68 13.16
N ASP A 635 -2.43 12.07 14.10
CA ASP A 635 -0.98 12.18 13.93
C ASP A 635 -0.26 11.58 15.15
N PRO A 636 0.36 10.38 15.03
CA PRO A 636 0.37 9.52 13.84
C PRO A 636 -1.03 8.93 13.53
N PRO A 637 -1.31 8.54 12.27
CA PRO A 637 -2.59 7.95 11.89
C PRO A 637 -2.83 6.61 12.59
N THR A 638 -4.08 6.32 12.97
CA THR A 638 -4.48 5.04 13.58
C THR A 638 -4.84 4.06 12.47
N LEU A 639 -4.05 3.01 12.26
CA LEU A 639 -4.21 2.09 11.12
C LEU A 639 -3.98 0.64 11.54
N GLN A 640 -4.48 -0.31 10.74
CA GLN A 640 -3.97 -1.68 10.77
C GLN A 640 -2.77 -1.75 9.85
N CYS A 641 -1.67 -2.33 10.32
CA CYS A 641 -0.48 -2.48 9.50
C CYS A 641 0.32 -3.74 9.75
N GLY A 642 -0.04 -4.57 10.72
CA GLY A 642 0.42 -5.95 10.74
C GLY A 642 -0.56 -6.90 10.07
N ARG A 643 -0.12 -8.13 9.88
CA ARG A 643 -0.94 -9.19 9.30
C ARG A 643 -0.57 -10.54 9.89
N VAL A 644 -1.59 -11.33 10.21
CA VAL A 644 -1.46 -12.70 10.68
C VAL A 644 -2.12 -13.63 9.69
N LEU A 645 -1.52 -14.79 9.50
CA LEU A 645 -2.03 -15.87 8.68
C LEU A 645 -2.10 -17.16 9.48
N PHE A 646 -3.20 -17.89 9.32
CA PHE A 646 -3.38 -19.22 9.87
C PHE A 646 -3.72 -20.23 8.77
N SER A 647 -2.98 -21.34 8.74
CA SER A 647 -3.28 -22.52 7.91
C SER A 647 -3.72 -23.68 8.79
N ASP A 648 -4.88 -24.26 8.54
CA ASP A 648 -5.42 -25.41 9.26
C ASP A 648 -4.90 -26.75 8.72
N PHE A 649 -3.71 -26.75 8.12
CA PHE A 649 -3.08 -27.92 7.50
C PHE A 649 -1.56 -27.84 7.56
N HIS A 650 -0.90 -29.00 7.50
CA HIS A 650 0.55 -29.03 7.36
C HIS A 650 0.96 -28.63 5.95
N VAL A 651 1.85 -27.65 5.83
CA VAL A 651 2.38 -27.24 4.53
C VAL A 651 3.50 -28.18 4.08
N ALA A 652 4.32 -28.67 5.00
CA ALA A 652 5.46 -29.52 4.69
C ALA A 652 5.59 -30.62 5.76
N ASP A 653 4.85 -31.71 5.56
CA ASP A 653 4.82 -32.85 6.47
C ASP A 653 6.17 -33.60 6.48
N ALA A 654 6.86 -33.54 7.61
CA ALA A 654 8.15 -34.18 7.80
C ALA A 654 8.18 -35.17 8.99
N ASP A 655 7.34 -34.98 10.02
CA ASP A 655 7.42 -35.63 11.34
C ASP A 655 8.86 -35.92 11.81
N GLU A 656 9.67 -34.87 11.91
CA GLU A 656 11.12 -34.93 12.19
C GLU A 656 11.52 -33.88 13.23
N HIS A 657 12.42 -34.24 14.15
CA HIS A 657 12.95 -33.34 15.18
C HIS A 657 14.43 -33.59 15.45
N ASP A 658 15.12 -32.60 16.00
CA ASP A 658 16.54 -32.67 16.41
C ASP A 658 17.53 -32.99 15.28
N LYS A 659 17.14 -32.70 14.03
CA LYS A 659 18.05 -32.77 12.88
C LYS A 659 18.82 -31.47 12.73
N VAL A 660 20.06 -31.60 12.27
CA VAL A 660 20.88 -30.45 11.86
C VAL A 660 20.48 -30.06 10.44
N PHE A 661 19.95 -28.86 10.28
CA PHE A 661 19.56 -28.30 8.99
C PHE A 661 20.75 -28.34 8.00
N PRO A 662 20.54 -28.70 6.71
CA PRO A 662 19.26 -28.97 6.03
C PRO A 662 18.96 -30.47 5.89
N ALA A 663 19.26 -31.31 6.89
CA ALA A 663 19.26 -32.77 6.72
C ALA A 663 17.87 -33.40 6.48
N GLU A 664 16.82 -32.70 6.87
CA GLU A 664 15.39 -32.98 6.71
C GLU A 664 14.85 -32.59 5.33
N CYS A 665 15.51 -31.65 4.63
CA CYS A 665 15.01 -31.08 3.39
C CYS A 665 15.27 -31.98 2.17
N GLY A 666 14.66 -33.16 2.18
CA GLY A 666 14.71 -34.13 1.10
C GLY A 666 15.83 -35.16 1.24
N LYS A 667 15.78 -36.15 0.34
CA LYS A 667 16.75 -37.24 0.31
C LYS A 667 18.17 -36.76 0.01
N ALA A 668 19.16 -37.47 0.54
CA ALA A 668 20.56 -37.23 0.22
C ALA A 668 20.83 -37.47 -1.27
N CYS A 669 21.68 -36.63 -1.86
CA CYS A 669 22.05 -36.72 -3.27
C CYS A 669 23.47 -36.22 -3.52
N THR A 670 23.96 -36.53 -4.71
CA THR A 670 25.22 -36.05 -5.30
C THR A 670 25.02 -35.55 -6.73
N LEU A 671 23.90 -35.92 -7.37
CA LEU A 671 23.54 -35.58 -8.74
C LEU A 671 22.04 -35.30 -8.83
N ASP A 672 21.64 -34.37 -9.71
CA ASP A 672 20.24 -34.00 -9.94
C ASP A 672 19.37 -35.18 -10.39
N THR A 673 19.95 -36.14 -11.12
CA THR A 673 19.26 -37.34 -11.60
C THR A 673 18.80 -38.26 -10.46
N GLN A 674 19.31 -38.05 -9.24
CA GLN A 674 18.85 -38.77 -8.07
C GLN A 674 17.58 -38.17 -7.47
N CYS A 675 17.20 -36.94 -7.84
CA CYS A 675 16.05 -36.20 -7.33
C CYS A 675 14.77 -36.50 -8.13
N ALA A 676 13.62 -35.99 -7.67
CA ALA A 676 12.39 -36.09 -8.46
C ALA A 676 12.53 -35.33 -9.79
N THR A 677 11.67 -35.62 -10.76
CA THR A 677 11.68 -34.92 -12.06
C THR A 677 11.56 -33.41 -11.84
N GLY A 678 12.53 -32.64 -12.35
CA GLY A 678 12.61 -31.19 -12.16
C GLY A 678 13.30 -30.74 -10.86
N GLY A 679 13.65 -31.68 -9.97
CA GLY A 679 14.40 -31.41 -8.75
C GLY A 679 15.90 -31.23 -9.00
N LYS A 680 16.56 -30.56 -8.05
CA LYS A 680 18.01 -30.30 -8.10
C LYS A 680 18.70 -30.76 -6.82
N CYS A 681 19.93 -31.25 -6.97
CA CYS A 681 20.77 -31.60 -5.85
C CYS A 681 21.52 -30.37 -5.33
N VAL A 682 21.04 -29.79 -4.23
CA VAL A 682 21.58 -28.56 -3.65
C VAL A 682 22.07 -28.85 -2.24
N SER A 683 23.36 -28.61 -2.00
CA SER A 683 24.03 -28.90 -0.72
C SER A 683 23.86 -30.35 -0.25
N GLY A 684 23.93 -31.29 -1.20
CA GLY A 684 23.80 -32.72 -0.93
C GLY A 684 22.38 -33.19 -0.63
N ARG A 685 21.36 -32.36 -0.88
CA ARG A 685 19.95 -32.65 -0.64
C ARG A 685 19.10 -32.37 -1.87
N CYS A 686 18.14 -33.25 -2.15
CA CYS A 686 17.21 -33.06 -3.25
C CYS A 686 16.18 -31.99 -2.90
N LEU A 687 16.27 -30.86 -3.58
CA LEU A 687 15.21 -29.87 -3.64
C LEU A 687 14.30 -30.22 -4.81
N ASP A 688 13.29 -31.03 -4.52
CA ASP A 688 12.24 -31.41 -5.47
C ASP A 688 11.27 -30.23 -5.71
N PRO A 689 10.58 -30.18 -6.87
CA PRO A 689 9.62 -29.12 -7.16
C PRO A 689 8.54 -29.03 -6.07
N MET A 690 8.09 -27.80 -5.78
CA MET A 690 7.05 -27.60 -4.80
C MET A 690 5.73 -28.29 -5.17
N THR A 691 5.11 -28.88 -4.16
CA THR A 691 3.74 -29.38 -4.21
C THR A 691 2.73 -28.21 -4.28
N ALA A 692 1.46 -28.52 -4.57
CA ALA A 692 0.41 -27.49 -4.59
C ALA A 692 0.27 -26.76 -3.25
N GLN A 693 0.31 -27.48 -2.12
CA GLN A 693 0.25 -26.89 -0.78
C GLN A 693 1.47 -26.01 -0.46
N GLU A 694 2.67 -26.39 -0.92
CA GLU A 694 3.88 -25.57 -0.75
C GLU A 694 3.82 -24.28 -1.58
N LYS A 695 3.20 -24.33 -2.77
CA LYS A 695 2.94 -23.14 -3.59
C LYS A 695 1.89 -22.22 -2.99
N VAL A 696 0.88 -22.78 -2.32
CA VAL A 696 -0.04 -21.96 -1.50
C VAL A 696 0.74 -21.18 -0.45
N LEU A 697 1.69 -21.81 0.25
CA LEU A 697 2.55 -21.08 1.20
C LEU A 697 3.42 -20.01 0.53
N GLU A 698 4.05 -20.33 -0.60
CA GLU A 698 4.87 -19.35 -1.33
C GLU A 698 4.09 -18.08 -1.66
N PHE A 699 2.88 -18.22 -2.22
CA PHE A 699 1.99 -17.08 -2.46
C PHE A 699 1.76 -16.28 -1.19
N MET A 700 1.56 -16.98 -0.08
CA MET A 700 1.20 -16.38 1.20
C MET A 700 2.36 -15.69 1.92
N ILE A 701 3.59 -16.18 1.76
CA ILE A 701 4.78 -15.47 2.25
C ILE A 701 4.93 -14.13 1.54
N PHE A 702 4.70 -14.11 0.23
CA PHE A 702 4.73 -12.89 -0.56
C PHE A 702 3.52 -11.98 -0.26
N ASP A 703 2.30 -12.52 -0.12
CA ASP A 703 1.12 -11.74 0.26
C ASP A 703 1.23 -11.17 1.68
N LEU A 704 1.72 -11.94 2.65
CA LEU A 704 2.00 -11.46 4.01
C LEU A 704 3.03 -10.35 3.98
N GLY A 705 4.09 -10.48 3.18
CA GLY A 705 5.09 -9.44 2.99
C GLY A 705 4.54 -8.19 2.31
N SER A 706 3.39 -8.26 1.63
CA SER A 706 2.77 -7.11 0.98
C SER A 706 2.38 -6.05 2.01
N CYS A 707 2.28 -4.81 1.54
CA CYS A 707 1.72 -3.74 2.32
C CYS A 707 0.27 -4.06 2.77
N VAL A 708 -0.14 -3.49 3.90
CA VAL A 708 -1.54 -3.53 4.34
C VAL A 708 -2.28 -2.39 3.65
N PRO A 709 -3.31 -2.67 2.83
CA PRO A 709 -4.06 -1.60 2.20
C PRO A 709 -4.75 -0.77 3.28
N PRO A 710 -4.67 0.57 3.24
CA PRO A 710 -5.58 1.37 4.04
C PRO A 710 -7.01 0.99 3.64
N PRO A 711 -7.97 1.00 4.57
CA PRO A 711 -9.33 0.60 4.30
C PRO A 711 -9.86 1.50 3.20
N THR A 712 -10.74 0.92 2.38
CA THR A 712 -11.61 1.63 1.43
C THR A 712 -12.64 2.51 2.16
N SER A 713 -12.31 3.10 3.31
CA SER A 713 -13.16 4.03 4.04
C SER A 713 -13.19 5.40 3.39
N CYS A 714 -12.18 5.74 2.59
CA CYS A 714 -12.28 6.85 1.68
C CYS A 714 -12.89 6.37 0.36
N VAL A 715 -14.17 6.66 0.16
CA VAL A 715 -14.83 6.52 -1.13
C VAL A 715 -14.54 7.79 -1.92
N PRO A 716 -13.72 7.74 -2.98
CA PRO A 716 -13.47 8.89 -3.83
C PRO A 716 -14.78 9.45 -4.31
N LYS A 717 -14.95 10.77 -4.25
CA LYS A 717 -16.07 11.42 -4.94
C LYS A 717 -15.96 11.12 -6.43
N THR A 718 -17.02 10.54 -6.99
CA THR A 718 -17.14 10.28 -8.43
C THR A 718 -17.89 11.39 -9.17
N GLU A 719 -18.31 12.43 -8.45
CA GLU A 719 -18.96 13.61 -9.00
C GLU A 719 -18.28 14.87 -8.48
N CYS A 720 -18.27 15.90 -9.32
CA CYS A 720 -17.60 17.14 -8.97
C CYS A 720 -18.27 17.88 -7.83
N PRO A 721 -17.49 18.56 -6.98
CA PRO A 721 -18.04 19.36 -5.90
C PRO A 721 -19.10 20.35 -6.38
N ALA A 722 -20.12 20.57 -5.57
CA ALA A 722 -21.21 21.48 -5.89
C ALA A 722 -20.65 22.89 -6.17
N GLY A 723 -20.86 23.39 -7.37
CA GLY A 723 -20.31 24.69 -7.79
C GLY A 723 -19.06 24.59 -8.65
N GLU A 724 -18.63 23.41 -9.07
CA GLU A 724 -17.53 23.22 -10.02
C GLU A 724 -18.08 22.57 -11.30
N ASP A 725 -17.71 23.07 -12.48
CA ASP A 725 -18.20 22.58 -13.79
C ASP A 725 -17.13 22.51 -14.88
N CYS A 726 -15.85 22.66 -14.51
CA CYS A 726 -14.71 22.39 -15.38
C CYS A 726 -13.44 22.06 -14.58
N GLY A 727 -12.46 21.47 -15.25
CA GLY A 727 -11.12 21.26 -14.68
C GLY A 727 -10.99 20.00 -13.83
N TYR A 728 -10.15 20.06 -12.79
CA TYR A 728 -9.93 18.97 -11.85
C TYR A 728 -10.23 19.40 -10.42
N ALA A 729 -10.83 18.52 -9.62
CA ALA A 729 -11.12 18.74 -8.21
C ALA A 729 -10.58 17.60 -7.33
N PRO A 730 -10.29 17.83 -6.03
CA PRO A 730 -9.91 16.75 -5.13
C PRO A 730 -11.08 15.79 -4.89
N ASP A 731 -10.81 14.48 -4.98
CA ASP A 731 -11.81 13.44 -4.72
C ASP A 731 -12.09 13.22 -3.22
N GLY A 732 -11.31 13.85 -2.35
CA GLY A 732 -11.37 13.70 -0.89
C GLY A 732 -10.52 12.57 -0.32
N CYS A 733 -9.88 11.78 -1.17
CA CYS A 733 -9.09 10.59 -0.88
C CYS A 733 -7.63 10.67 -1.35
N GLY A 734 -7.20 11.86 -1.79
CA GLY A 734 -5.84 12.10 -2.30
C GLY A 734 -5.71 11.95 -3.81
N GLY A 735 -6.79 11.63 -4.52
CA GLY A 735 -6.88 11.64 -5.98
C GLY A 735 -7.62 12.88 -6.51
N LEU A 736 -7.79 12.91 -7.83
CA LEU A 736 -8.49 13.98 -8.54
C LEU A 736 -9.67 13.41 -9.33
N ILE A 737 -10.73 14.21 -9.43
CA ILE A 737 -11.85 13.99 -10.34
C ILE A 737 -11.85 15.04 -11.45
N SER A 738 -12.14 14.63 -12.69
CA SER A 738 -12.33 15.54 -13.82
C SER A 738 -13.76 16.08 -13.86
N CYS A 739 -13.90 17.41 -13.91
CA CYS A 739 -15.15 18.16 -13.89
C CYS A 739 -15.64 18.62 -15.26
N GLY A 740 -15.01 18.12 -16.33
CA GLY A 740 -15.39 18.40 -17.71
C GLY A 740 -14.67 19.62 -18.31
N GLU A 741 -15.02 19.91 -19.56
CA GLU A 741 -14.46 21.01 -20.34
C GLU A 741 -15.50 22.11 -20.58
N CYS A 742 -15.04 23.35 -20.69
CA CYS A 742 -15.91 24.49 -20.94
C CYS A 742 -16.44 24.56 -22.37
N ALA A 743 -17.63 25.13 -22.52
CA ALA A 743 -18.22 25.38 -23.83
C ALA A 743 -17.36 26.36 -24.66
N LYS A 744 -17.49 26.28 -25.98
CA LYS A 744 -16.69 27.09 -26.91
C LYS A 744 -16.79 28.58 -26.61
N GLY A 745 -15.65 29.22 -26.32
CA GLY A 745 -15.56 30.64 -25.96
C GLY A 745 -15.62 30.93 -24.45
N GLU A 746 -15.57 29.89 -23.62
CA GLU A 746 -15.39 29.95 -22.16
C GLU A 746 -14.08 29.27 -21.78
N SER A 747 -13.52 29.65 -20.64
CA SER A 747 -12.32 29.05 -20.08
C SER A 747 -12.53 28.77 -18.61
N CYS A 748 -11.89 27.72 -18.10
CA CYS A 748 -12.02 27.33 -16.70
C CYS A 748 -11.30 28.35 -15.81
N GLY A 749 -11.92 28.72 -14.69
CA GLY A 749 -11.36 29.72 -13.78
C GLY A 749 -11.52 31.18 -14.25
N VAL A 750 -12.19 31.45 -15.37
CA VAL A 750 -12.30 32.82 -15.94
C VAL A 750 -13.61 33.47 -15.53
N GLY A 751 -13.56 34.71 -15.00
CA GLY A 751 -14.75 35.43 -14.54
C GLY A 751 -14.46 36.86 -14.07
N ASN A 752 -15.47 37.57 -13.57
CA ASN A 752 -15.28 38.85 -12.90
C ASN A 752 -16.19 38.94 -11.65
N PRO A 753 -15.70 38.53 -10.47
CA PRO A 753 -14.34 38.02 -10.20
C PRO A 753 -14.10 36.60 -10.76
N PRO A 754 -12.84 36.19 -11.01
CA PRO A 754 -12.52 34.81 -11.39
C PRO A 754 -12.94 33.84 -10.29
N VAL A 755 -13.54 32.70 -10.68
CA VAL A 755 -14.02 31.68 -9.76
C VAL A 755 -13.33 30.35 -10.12
N PRO A 756 -12.56 29.74 -9.21
CA PRO A 756 -11.89 28.47 -9.46
C PRO A 756 -12.85 27.38 -9.93
N ASN A 757 -12.40 26.51 -10.84
CA ASN A 757 -13.16 25.37 -11.38
C ASN A 757 -14.55 25.70 -11.93
N LYS A 758 -14.75 26.95 -12.38
CA LYS A 758 -15.97 27.42 -13.04
C LYS A 758 -15.70 27.88 -14.46
N CYS A 759 -16.56 27.46 -15.39
CA CYS A 759 -16.58 28.01 -16.74
C CYS A 759 -17.10 29.43 -16.72
N GLY A 760 -16.39 30.33 -17.40
CA GLY A 760 -16.88 31.68 -17.60
C GLY A 760 -16.22 32.41 -18.75
N LYS A 761 -16.75 33.61 -19.01
CA LYS A 761 -16.28 34.56 -20.01
C LYS A 761 -15.80 35.82 -19.29
N GLY A 762 -14.61 36.30 -19.61
CA GLY A 762 -14.04 37.48 -18.95
C GLY A 762 -12.61 37.74 -19.37
N THR A 763 -12.06 38.86 -18.88
CA THR A 763 -10.66 39.27 -19.09
C THR A 763 -9.77 39.01 -17.88
N GLN A 764 -10.34 38.63 -16.73
CA GLN A 764 -9.60 38.27 -15.53
C GLN A 764 -9.49 36.75 -15.46
N THR A 765 -8.25 36.28 -15.41
CA THR A 765 -7.87 34.86 -15.36
C THR A 765 -7.64 34.43 -13.91
N CYS A 766 -8.04 33.20 -13.58
CA CYS A 766 -7.65 32.54 -12.34
C CYS A 766 -6.11 32.45 -12.23
N VAL A 767 -5.60 32.55 -11.01
CA VAL A 767 -4.17 32.36 -10.69
C VAL A 767 -3.97 30.93 -10.22
N PRO A 768 -3.24 30.08 -10.98
CA PRO A 768 -2.96 28.69 -10.61
C PRO A 768 -2.34 28.58 -9.21
N LEU A 769 -2.95 27.77 -8.35
CA LEU A 769 -2.42 27.46 -7.02
C LEU A 769 -1.27 26.46 -7.12
N THR A 770 -0.17 26.69 -6.41
CA THR A 770 0.94 25.73 -6.33
C THR A 770 0.79 24.79 -5.17
N CYS A 771 1.60 23.73 -5.14
CA CYS A 771 1.73 22.85 -3.99
C CYS A 771 2.08 23.62 -2.72
N ALA A 772 3.08 24.50 -2.76
CA ALA A 772 3.45 25.34 -1.63
C ALA A 772 2.29 26.26 -1.18
N ALA A 773 1.58 26.88 -2.12
CA ALA A 773 0.41 27.73 -1.82
C ALA A 773 -0.75 26.93 -1.20
N GLN A 774 -0.89 25.66 -1.59
CA GLN A 774 -1.88 24.71 -1.08
C GLN A 774 -1.41 23.98 0.19
N LYS A 775 -0.16 24.19 0.63
CA LYS A 775 0.51 23.44 1.71
C LYS A 775 0.50 21.93 1.46
N LYS A 776 0.75 21.55 0.22
CA LYS A 776 0.87 20.16 -0.24
C LYS A 776 2.35 19.84 -0.40
N GLU A 777 2.80 18.78 0.26
CA GLU A 777 4.16 18.24 0.23
C GLU A 777 4.27 17.05 -0.74
N CYS A 778 3.14 16.47 -1.15
CA CYS A 778 3.13 15.26 -1.97
C CYS A 778 1.81 15.05 -2.73
N GLY A 779 1.83 14.14 -3.70
CA GLY A 779 0.64 13.63 -4.40
C GLY A 779 0.02 14.63 -5.39
N PRO A 780 -1.00 14.22 -6.16
CA PRO A 780 -1.60 15.09 -7.17
C PRO A 780 -2.40 16.23 -6.52
N ALA A 781 -2.44 17.37 -7.20
CA ALA A 781 -3.24 18.52 -6.80
C ALA A 781 -3.94 19.15 -7.99
N THR A 782 -4.92 20.03 -7.74
CA THR A 782 -5.51 20.88 -8.76
C THR A 782 -4.95 22.28 -8.62
N ASP A 783 -4.76 22.98 -9.74
CA ASP A 783 -4.35 24.38 -9.71
C ASP A 783 -5.53 25.35 -9.48
N GLY A 784 -6.77 24.83 -9.48
CA GLY A 784 -7.99 25.62 -9.33
C GLY A 784 -8.40 26.40 -10.59
N CYS A 785 -7.59 26.38 -11.65
CA CYS A 785 -7.82 27.10 -12.91
C CYS A 785 -8.09 26.18 -14.10
N GLY A 786 -8.20 24.87 -13.85
CA GLY A 786 -8.60 23.88 -14.84
C GLY A 786 -7.54 22.83 -15.14
N GLU A 787 -6.30 23.05 -14.70
CA GLU A 787 -5.19 22.15 -14.91
C GLU A 787 -4.95 21.27 -13.67
N LYS A 788 -4.36 20.11 -13.91
CA LYS A 788 -3.87 19.25 -12.83
C LYS A 788 -2.39 19.53 -12.57
N ILE A 789 -2.01 19.46 -11.31
CA ILE A 789 -0.63 19.28 -10.89
C ILE A 789 -0.45 17.78 -10.71
N ASP A 790 0.34 17.16 -11.59
CA ASP A 790 0.54 15.71 -11.60
C ASP A 790 1.14 15.18 -10.30
N SER A 791 2.01 15.97 -9.65
CA SER A 791 2.52 15.67 -8.31
C SER A 791 3.04 16.92 -7.60
N CYS A 792 2.78 17.02 -6.30
CA CYS A 792 3.29 18.04 -5.39
C CYS A 792 4.57 17.67 -4.65
N GLY A 793 5.19 16.56 -5.06
CA GLY A 793 6.34 15.97 -4.40
C GLY A 793 6.09 14.51 -4.09
N GLU A 794 7.14 13.84 -3.66
CA GLU A 794 7.07 12.48 -3.13
C GLU A 794 7.50 12.52 -1.68
N CYS A 795 6.83 11.75 -0.84
CA CYS A 795 7.29 11.59 0.53
C CYS A 795 8.55 10.73 0.56
N ALA A 796 9.35 10.88 1.62
CA ALA A 796 10.50 10.01 1.84
C ALA A 796 10.04 8.54 1.90
N ALA A 797 10.96 7.62 1.60
CA ALA A 797 10.65 6.19 1.63
C ALA A 797 10.02 5.79 2.98
N GLY A 798 8.91 5.03 2.91
CA GLY A 798 8.17 4.61 4.10
C GLY A 798 7.17 5.64 4.67
N GLN A 799 7.08 6.83 4.10
CA GLN A 799 6.03 7.80 4.45
C GLN A 799 4.83 7.69 3.50
N LEU A 800 3.65 8.00 4.03
CA LEU A 800 2.43 8.10 3.25
C LEU A 800 2.16 9.52 2.82
N CYS A 801 1.72 9.68 1.58
CA CYS A 801 1.07 10.90 1.15
C CYS A 801 -0.40 10.90 1.56
N LEU A 802 -0.71 11.52 2.70
CA LEU A 802 -2.09 11.62 3.20
C LEU A 802 -2.63 13.03 3.04
N MET A 803 -3.63 13.16 2.16
CA MET A 803 -4.25 14.45 1.84
C MET A 803 -3.21 15.51 1.45
N GLY A 804 -2.14 15.09 0.76
CA GLY A 804 -1.04 15.90 0.31
C GLY A 804 -0.05 16.36 1.39
N ALA A 805 -0.03 15.74 2.57
CA ALA A 805 1.04 15.91 3.55
C ALA A 805 1.79 14.59 3.75
N CYS A 806 3.10 14.66 3.98
CA CYS A 806 3.90 13.49 4.24
C CYS A 806 3.80 13.09 5.71
N LYS A 807 3.09 11.99 5.95
CA LYS A 807 2.89 11.45 7.30
C LYS A 807 3.71 10.18 7.49
N SER A 808 4.44 10.13 8.59
CA SER A 808 5.08 8.89 9.04
C SER A 808 4.02 7.97 9.61
N VAL A 809 4.04 6.72 9.19
CA VAL A 809 3.28 5.63 9.80
C VAL A 809 4.21 4.94 10.79
N ASN A 810 3.87 4.98 12.08
CA ASN A 810 4.68 4.41 13.16
C ASN A 810 4.82 2.90 13.00
#